data_AF-A0A940B0E4-F1
#
_entry.id   AF-A0A940B0E4-F1
#
_cell.length_a   1.000
_cell.length_b   1.000
_cell.length_c   1.000
_cell.angle_alpha   90.00
_cell.angle_beta   90.00
_cell.angle_gamma   90.00
#
_symmetry.space_group_name_H-M   'P 1'
#
loop_
_entity.id
_entity.type
_entity.pdbx_description
1 polymer ?
#
loop_
_entity_poly.entity_id
_entity_poly.type
_entity_poly.pdbx_seq_one_letter_code
_entity_poly.pdbx_strand_id
1 'polypeptide(L)'
;GKSLAMGSFRMKLNDARTATGKVPVSFFGMTCADGSVKSYACYDMTFYGATFYKDGKPVAEYIPVVKGGVAGIYDNVGKKFYASATSVPLAAGPKAAKKTAKKTTDGKSAKIDFSVPVFEDDFTNPKVFAERWDFRGHAQKDIEVKDGAVRVPSGNTGDGIQWKGELPEECAVEADFVCYPAWSKIKDPKDGDYHWACMGCEYANYGVRSDGYGVSLYAPVEGQATRSCYPWIANFKEQEPVTVRFERRKIGDKMMGYTFLINGVQANYFTAPTPKKTVGFDGVARSNPLVIDNFQCPFEVRRVTIYALKGGDSANLIANSGFEYDNDGVPLHYCNRNSCDMGKVTVEEYKEKYLKCFMVDKNEKHSGNQSLRLNIGPFVRSFDFFTWNTPTQKGKSAVLSVWAKASEPGVKFKLKLSNDIKVVDLTADWKRYEITTTNMPSPGIFSPVWFDVPELHLRKTEASIWLDDLQLEMVDVPNGGFDPKKTYATEYKPKSGDEANFALGKPTPHAKPERKTPLTAAENALCGYKVPDEGLILGHYDYYMNEKTAGFRVWDSNGGFEEVSLDISEMPCGNNPVTVKALGKDWKAEVRKLPFKKGAVQINQWSRTLIHNGGKVFMSAPCLIGRENAPLDDGTSKQVDILVDAGFKYLNLQNNLCVRDIEMNQKTLAYAAKKGMKFTIWTGEGDTLNDVGEIRRWEDNSVTDWSREKMYSMLDSENVINWLVLDEPEYRKADECKAFMQRTKKLFPYNPVQMNNCWMGISGRFAGLPTDILMVDYYLTCDGTTLDMVVSKVDVLRSIAPGKPCWYFMESENSLHPRIPSYKEQIAQCWGSIAAGSSGLSWFVNMPTSRCCYDALVDVNREILDNVDFLCSDELCGGAIASETENYIRCLTRKHGDEWRIYTTNVNPHPNEKVCFVLPPEIPANAKVEVMYENRELQSKIGTLGPDKAKVNYFLDSFEGFARHIYRIAK
;
A
#
# COMPACT_ATOMS: atom_id res chain seq x y z
N GLY A 1 45.47 9.43 -25.58
CA GLY A 1 44.30 8.85 -24.92
C GLY A 1 43.07 8.92 -25.79
N LYS A 2 42.90 7.98 -26.72
CA LYS A 2 41.59 7.58 -27.26
C LYS A 2 41.42 6.11 -26.85
N SER A 3 40.20 5.69 -26.53
CA SER A 3 39.95 4.27 -26.24
C SER A 3 40.17 3.45 -27.51
N LEU A 4 40.94 2.37 -27.42
CA LEU A 4 41.12 1.41 -28.51
C LEU A 4 40.02 0.35 -28.40
N ALA A 5 39.28 0.12 -29.48
CA ALA A 5 38.33 -0.97 -29.55
C ALA A 5 39.05 -2.33 -29.45
N MET A 6 38.42 -3.31 -28.81
CA MET A 6 39.02 -4.62 -28.58
C MET A 6 39.26 -5.37 -29.90
N GLY A 7 40.46 -5.92 -30.06
CA GLY A 7 40.83 -6.83 -31.14
C GLY A 7 41.84 -7.87 -30.62
N SER A 8 41.97 -8.99 -31.34
CA SER A 8 42.89 -10.07 -30.96
C SER A 8 44.34 -9.69 -31.28
N PHE A 9 45.22 -9.68 -30.27
CA PHE A 9 46.65 -9.42 -30.44
C PHE A 9 47.46 -10.73 -30.41
N ARG A 10 48.50 -10.82 -31.26
CA ARG A 10 49.49 -11.89 -31.23
C ARG A 10 50.87 -11.26 -30.98
N MET A 11 51.41 -11.43 -29.77
CA MET A 11 52.68 -10.84 -29.37
C MET A 11 53.83 -11.83 -29.56
N LYS A 12 54.91 -11.42 -30.25
CA LYS A 12 56.13 -12.21 -30.42
C LYS A 12 57.31 -11.45 -29.80
N LEU A 13 57.88 -12.00 -28.72
CA LEU A 13 59.07 -11.46 -28.06
C LEU A 13 60.32 -12.15 -28.62
N ASN A 14 61.22 -11.39 -29.23
CA ASN A 14 62.55 -11.85 -29.63
C ASN A 14 63.60 -11.24 -28.66
N ASP A 15 64.63 -12.01 -28.30
CA ASP A 15 65.81 -11.58 -27.53
C ASP A 15 65.57 -10.88 -26.17
N ALA A 16 64.42 -11.12 -25.54
CA ALA A 16 64.14 -10.65 -24.18
C ALA A 16 65.08 -11.32 -23.15
N ARG A 17 65.91 -10.51 -22.47
CA ARG A 17 66.77 -10.97 -21.36
C ARG A 17 66.25 -10.47 -20.03
N THR A 18 65.93 -11.38 -19.11
CA THR A 18 65.66 -11.05 -17.71
C THR A 18 66.97 -10.86 -16.95
N ALA A 19 67.06 -9.82 -16.11
CA ALA A 19 68.29 -9.52 -15.35
C ALA A 19 68.63 -10.58 -14.28
N THR A 20 67.67 -11.43 -13.90
CA THR A 20 67.80 -12.44 -12.85
C THR A 20 67.36 -13.82 -13.37
N GLY A 21 68.33 -14.67 -13.71
CA GLY A 21 68.12 -15.88 -14.52
C GLY A 21 67.45 -17.09 -13.85
N LYS A 22 66.41 -16.92 -13.03
CA LYS A 22 65.71 -18.05 -12.34
C LYS A 22 64.16 -17.94 -12.22
N VAL A 23 63.50 -16.96 -12.83
CA VAL A 23 62.03 -16.82 -12.74
C VAL A 23 61.41 -16.78 -14.16
N PRO A 24 60.34 -17.56 -14.44
CA PRO A 24 59.60 -17.45 -15.70
C PRO A 24 58.91 -16.09 -15.82
N VAL A 25 58.75 -15.61 -17.06
CA VAL A 25 58.07 -14.35 -17.38
C VAL A 25 56.67 -14.32 -16.79
N SER A 26 56.39 -13.31 -15.96
CA SER A 26 55.05 -13.03 -15.42
C SER A 26 54.44 -11.85 -16.17
N PHE A 27 53.18 -11.97 -16.59
CA PHE A 27 52.46 -10.94 -17.35
C PHE A 27 51.52 -10.16 -16.42
N PHE A 28 51.84 -8.89 -16.12
CA PHE A 28 50.94 -8.01 -15.33
C PHE A 28 51.05 -6.52 -15.71
N GLY A 29 49.90 -5.90 -16.00
CA GLY A 29 49.54 -4.53 -15.57
C GLY A 29 50.08 -3.32 -16.35
N MET A 30 49.17 -2.40 -16.73
CA MET A 30 49.48 -0.98 -16.94
C MET A 30 49.68 -0.26 -15.59
N THR A 31 50.54 0.75 -15.55
CA THR A 31 50.68 1.69 -14.42
C THR A 31 49.54 2.71 -14.38
N CYS A 32 49.00 2.96 -13.18
CA CYS A 32 48.15 4.12 -12.92
C CYS A 32 49.00 5.39 -12.74
N ALA A 33 48.40 6.57 -12.93
CA ALA A 33 49.09 7.86 -12.86
C ALA A 33 49.63 8.22 -11.46
N ASP A 34 49.18 7.53 -10.41
CA ASP A 34 49.63 7.68 -9.02
C ASP A 34 50.77 6.70 -8.63
N GLY A 35 51.22 5.86 -9.56
CA GLY A 35 52.26 4.86 -9.32
C GLY A 35 51.82 3.65 -8.49
N SER A 36 50.55 3.54 -8.11
CA SER A 36 50.04 2.40 -7.35
C SER A 36 49.85 1.15 -8.22
N VAL A 37 50.17 -0.02 -7.65
CA VAL A 37 49.94 -1.33 -8.28
C VAL A 37 48.67 -1.93 -7.68
N LYS A 38 47.63 -2.12 -8.50
CA LYS A 38 46.41 -2.85 -8.14
C LYS A 38 46.24 -4.06 -9.04
N SER A 39 45.97 -5.22 -8.45
CA SER A 39 45.67 -6.45 -9.18
C SER A 39 44.20 -6.51 -9.58
N TYR A 40 43.92 -6.55 -10.88
CA TYR A 40 42.67 -7.07 -11.41
C TYR A 40 42.97 -8.39 -12.13
N ALA A 41 42.20 -9.43 -11.81
CA ALA A 41 42.24 -10.67 -12.57
C ALA A 41 41.50 -10.47 -13.91
N CYS A 42 42.15 -10.78 -15.03
CA CYS A 42 41.49 -10.86 -16.32
C CYS A 42 40.65 -12.15 -16.37
N TYR A 43 39.33 -12.03 -16.31
CA TYR A 43 38.46 -13.21 -16.19
C TYR A 43 38.31 -14.05 -17.47
N ASP A 44 38.70 -13.52 -18.64
CA ASP A 44 38.72 -14.24 -19.91
C ASP A 44 40.07 -14.09 -20.63
N MET A 45 40.91 -15.14 -20.56
CA MET A 45 42.12 -15.24 -21.38
C MET A 45 42.36 -16.69 -21.82
N THR A 46 42.16 -16.96 -23.11
CA THR A 46 42.47 -18.28 -23.69
C THR A 46 43.97 -18.39 -23.99
N PHE A 47 44.69 -19.18 -23.21
CA PHE A 47 46.10 -19.50 -23.46
C PHE A 47 46.19 -20.63 -24.51
N TYR A 48 46.81 -20.36 -25.66
CA TYR A 48 46.99 -21.35 -26.74
C TYR A 48 48.39 -21.99 -26.76
N GLY A 49 49.38 -21.34 -26.13
CA GLY A 49 50.75 -21.84 -26.00
C GLY A 49 51.80 -20.71 -25.97
N ALA A 50 53.04 -21.05 -25.60
CA ALA A 50 54.18 -20.14 -25.58
C ALA A 50 55.51 -20.87 -25.86
N THR A 51 56.22 -20.45 -26.91
CA THR A 51 57.55 -21.00 -27.29
C THR A 51 58.64 -19.98 -26.98
N PHE A 52 59.63 -20.40 -26.19
CA PHE A 52 60.79 -19.60 -25.80
C PHE A 52 62.00 -20.03 -26.62
N TYR A 53 62.75 -19.06 -27.15
CA TYR A 53 63.94 -19.30 -27.97
C TYR A 53 65.19 -18.73 -27.29
N LYS A 54 66.33 -19.39 -27.52
CA LYS A 54 67.66 -18.88 -27.20
C LYS A 54 68.57 -19.13 -28.41
N ASP A 55 69.25 -18.09 -28.87
CA ASP A 55 70.18 -18.15 -30.01
C ASP A 55 69.52 -18.80 -31.26
N GLY A 56 68.25 -18.42 -31.52
CA GLY A 56 67.43 -18.93 -32.62
C GLY A 56 66.82 -20.33 -32.44
N LYS A 57 67.19 -21.07 -31.39
CA LYS A 57 66.69 -22.43 -31.12
C LYS A 57 65.63 -22.44 -30.01
N PRO A 58 64.52 -23.19 -30.14
CA PRO A 58 63.54 -23.30 -29.08
C PRO A 58 64.15 -24.03 -27.87
N VAL A 59 64.00 -23.46 -26.68
CA VAL A 59 64.51 -23.99 -25.40
C VAL A 59 63.40 -24.42 -24.44
N ALA A 60 62.18 -23.93 -24.63
CA ALA A 60 60.97 -24.42 -23.97
C ALA A 60 59.76 -24.17 -24.89
N GLU A 61 58.78 -25.06 -24.89
CA GLU A 61 57.53 -24.89 -25.65
C GLU A 61 56.33 -25.36 -24.83
N TYR A 62 55.62 -24.42 -24.22
CA TYR A 62 54.52 -24.71 -23.32
C TYR A 62 53.19 -24.72 -24.08
N ILE A 63 52.53 -25.87 -24.13
CA ILE A 63 51.19 -26.03 -24.72
C ILE A 63 50.19 -26.54 -23.67
N PRO A 64 48.94 -26.03 -23.65
CA PRO A 64 47.89 -26.56 -22.78
C PRO A 64 47.47 -27.95 -23.27
N VAL A 65 47.42 -28.95 -22.38
CA VAL A 65 46.98 -30.31 -22.70
C VAL A 65 46.21 -30.94 -21.53
N VAL A 66 45.38 -31.94 -21.83
CA VAL A 66 44.80 -32.84 -20.82
C VAL A 66 45.50 -34.19 -20.92
N LYS A 67 46.13 -34.64 -19.84
CA LYS A 67 46.85 -35.94 -19.78
C LYS A 67 46.33 -36.76 -18.60
N GLY A 68 45.78 -37.94 -18.89
CA GLY A 68 45.20 -38.82 -17.86
C GLY A 68 44.00 -38.21 -17.12
N GLY A 69 43.20 -37.38 -17.80
CA GLY A 69 42.05 -36.69 -17.20
C GLY A 69 42.39 -35.39 -16.44
N VAL A 70 43.67 -35.04 -16.29
CA VAL A 70 44.13 -33.82 -15.62
C VAL A 70 44.57 -32.79 -16.65
N ALA A 71 43.99 -31.58 -16.60
CA ALA A 71 44.43 -30.44 -17.39
C ALA A 71 45.75 -29.87 -16.86
N GLY A 72 46.60 -29.34 -17.74
CA GLY A 72 47.87 -28.74 -17.38
C GLY A 72 48.62 -28.21 -18.59
N ILE A 73 49.90 -27.90 -18.40
CA ILE A 73 50.78 -27.41 -19.45
C ILE A 73 51.88 -28.46 -19.71
N TYR A 74 52.11 -28.79 -20.98
CA TYR A 74 53.21 -29.64 -21.41
C TYR A 74 54.32 -28.80 -22.02
N ASP A 75 55.54 -28.92 -21.50
CA ASP A 75 56.74 -28.45 -22.17
C ASP A 75 57.15 -29.48 -23.24
N ASN A 76 56.92 -29.15 -24.50
CA ASN A 76 57.22 -29.99 -25.64
C ASN A 76 58.72 -30.03 -25.98
N VAL A 77 59.56 -29.14 -25.44
CA VAL A 77 61.03 -29.22 -25.57
C VAL A 77 61.60 -30.03 -24.42
N GLY A 78 61.29 -29.66 -23.16
CA GLY A 78 61.71 -30.39 -21.95
C GLY A 78 60.99 -31.72 -21.71
N LYS A 79 60.00 -32.06 -22.55
CA LYS A 79 59.13 -33.25 -22.50
C LYS A 79 58.41 -33.49 -21.17
N LYS A 80 58.21 -32.43 -20.37
CA LYS A 80 57.66 -32.48 -19.01
C LYS A 80 56.23 -31.94 -18.93
N PHE A 81 55.35 -32.65 -18.23
CA PHE A 81 54.00 -32.19 -17.93
C PHE A 81 53.94 -31.50 -16.55
N TYR A 82 53.19 -30.41 -16.48
CA TYR A 82 52.92 -29.61 -15.30
C TYR A 82 51.41 -29.57 -15.11
N ALA A 83 50.89 -30.39 -14.19
CA ALA A 83 49.46 -30.47 -13.91
C ALA A 83 48.92 -29.17 -13.31
N SER A 84 47.66 -28.84 -13.60
CA SER A 84 46.90 -27.82 -12.87
C SER A 84 46.76 -28.22 -11.39
N ALA A 85 46.81 -27.24 -10.49
CA ALA A 85 46.69 -27.45 -9.05
C ALA A 85 45.23 -27.68 -8.55
N THR A 86 44.28 -27.88 -9.47
CA THR A 86 42.83 -27.98 -9.18
C THR A 86 42.31 -29.41 -9.32
N SER A 87 41.65 -29.94 -8.28
CA SER A 87 41.33 -31.36 -8.07
C SER A 87 40.04 -31.89 -8.72
N VAL A 88 39.64 -31.39 -9.90
CA VAL A 88 38.40 -31.80 -10.58
C VAL A 88 38.69 -32.58 -11.88
N PRO A 89 38.28 -33.85 -12.02
CA PRO A 89 38.39 -34.61 -13.28
C PRO A 89 37.23 -34.31 -14.24
N LEU A 90 37.50 -34.26 -15.55
CA LEU A 90 36.48 -34.13 -16.60
C LEU A 90 36.23 -35.48 -17.29
N ALA A 91 34.97 -35.83 -17.52
CA ALA A 91 34.56 -37.04 -18.26
C ALA A 91 33.69 -36.69 -19.48
N ALA A 92 33.94 -37.36 -20.61
CA ALA A 92 33.16 -37.18 -21.84
C ALA A 92 31.87 -38.02 -21.81
N GLY A 93 30.71 -37.39 -22.05
CA GLY A 93 29.40 -38.02 -21.92
C GLY A 93 28.95 -38.86 -23.14
N PRO A 94 28.10 -39.89 -22.94
CA PRO A 94 27.44 -40.64 -24.02
C PRO A 94 26.06 -40.05 -24.41
N LYS A 95 25.61 -40.35 -25.63
CA LYS A 95 24.36 -39.84 -26.24
C LYS A 95 23.08 -40.47 -25.67
N ALA A 96 22.00 -39.70 -25.69
CA ALA A 96 20.70 -40.05 -25.09
C ALA A 96 19.85 -41.06 -25.90
N ALA A 97 18.91 -41.71 -25.20
CA ALA A 97 17.79 -42.46 -25.78
C ALA A 97 16.48 -42.06 -25.09
N LYS A 98 15.43 -41.74 -25.87
CA LYS A 98 14.11 -41.32 -25.36
C LYS A 98 13.27 -42.52 -24.92
N LYS A 99 12.51 -42.37 -23.83
CA LYS A 99 11.29 -43.15 -23.55
C LYS A 99 10.17 -42.25 -23.01
N THR A 100 8.97 -42.46 -23.53
CA THR A 100 7.71 -41.82 -23.13
C THR A 100 7.01 -42.61 -22.02
N ALA A 101 6.28 -41.93 -21.14
CA ALA A 101 5.41 -42.53 -20.12
C ALA A 101 3.99 -41.92 -20.17
N LYS A 102 2.99 -42.67 -19.68
CA LYS A 102 1.54 -42.38 -19.81
C LYS A 102 0.96 -41.62 -18.60
N LYS A 103 -0.15 -40.90 -18.85
CA LYS A 103 -1.03 -40.27 -17.85
C LYS A 103 -1.73 -41.28 -16.93
N THR A 104 -2.08 -40.79 -15.73
CA THR A 104 -3.23 -41.20 -14.91
C THR A 104 -4.13 -39.97 -14.65
N THR A 105 -5.40 -40.18 -14.28
CA THR A 105 -6.45 -39.14 -14.16
C THR A 105 -7.15 -39.15 -12.80
N ASP A 106 -8.07 -38.19 -12.62
CA ASP A 106 -9.08 -38.03 -11.55
C ASP A 106 -8.59 -37.22 -10.33
N GLY A 107 -9.27 -36.23 -9.73
CA GLY A 107 -10.54 -35.51 -9.99
C GLY A 107 -11.08 -34.93 -8.66
N LYS A 108 -11.65 -33.72 -8.52
CA LYS A 108 -12.08 -32.64 -9.44
C LYS A 108 -12.03 -31.25 -8.74
N SER A 109 -11.76 -30.16 -9.47
CA SER A 109 -12.33 -28.81 -9.21
C SER A 109 -12.21 -27.96 -10.48
N ALA A 110 -13.13 -27.02 -10.70
CA ALA A 110 -13.14 -26.20 -11.91
C ALA A 110 -11.98 -25.19 -11.90
N LYS A 111 -11.13 -25.22 -12.94
CA LYS A 111 -10.05 -24.26 -13.18
C LYS A 111 -10.17 -23.71 -14.59
N ILE A 112 -9.78 -22.44 -14.76
CA ILE A 112 -9.46 -21.85 -16.05
C ILE A 112 -8.33 -22.69 -16.69
N ASP A 113 -8.56 -23.22 -17.89
CA ASP A 113 -7.64 -24.17 -18.53
C ASP A 113 -6.47 -23.47 -19.23
N PHE A 114 -5.36 -23.36 -18.49
CA PHE A 114 -4.00 -23.16 -19.03
C PHE A 114 -3.12 -24.42 -18.80
N SER A 115 -3.73 -25.61 -18.82
CA SER A 115 -3.33 -26.77 -17.98
C SER A 115 -2.18 -27.68 -18.47
N VAL A 116 -1.16 -27.13 -19.14
CA VAL A 116 0.08 -27.90 -19.39
C VAL A 116 1.31 -27.04 -19.05
N PRO A 117 1.95 -27.23 -17.88
CA PRO A 117 3.30 -26.72 -17.68
C PRO A 117 4.22 -27.34 -18.75
N VAL A 118 4.96 -26.50 -19.46
CA VAL A 118 5.95 -26.95 -20.46
C VAL A 118 7.22 -27.46 -19.79
N PHE A 119 7.44 -27.05 -18.54
CA PHE A 119 8.50 -27.54 -17.68
C PHE A 119 8.13 -27.38 -16.20
N GLU A 120 8.57 -28.32 -15.37
CA GLU A 120 8.48 -28.25 -13.92
C GLU A 120 9.72 -28.92 -13.32
N ASP A 121 10.28 -28.32 -12.27
CA ASP A 121 11.40 -28.84 -11.48
C ASP A 121 11.04 -28.67 -10.00
N ASP A 122 10.98 -29.78 -9.27
CA ASP A 122 10.85 -29.83 -7.81
C ASP A 122 12.21 -30.09 -7.13
N PHE A 123 13.30 -30.11 -7.92
CA PHE A 123 14.66 -30.37 -7.50
C PHE A 123 14.91 -31.70 -6.75
N THR A 124 13.92 -32.60 -6.71
CA THR A 124 14.07 -33.95 -6.15
C THR A 124 14.94 -34.84 -7.04
N ASN A 125 15.02 -34.53 -8.33
CA ASN A 125 15.82 -35.25 -9.31
C ASN A 125 17.03 -34.42 -9.79
N PRO A 126 18.24 -34.65 -9.23
CA PRO A 126 19.42 -33.85 -9.56
C PRO A 126 19.87 -33.96 -11.03
N LYS A 127 19.37 -34.95 -11.80
CA LYS A 127 19.60 -35.02 -13.25
C LYS A 127 18.80 -33.97 -14.01
N VAL A 128 17.53 -33.75 -13.62
CA VAL A 128 16.69 -32.69 -14.21
C VAL A 128 17.35 -31.34 -13.96
N PHE A 129 17.81 -31.10 -12.72
CA PHE A 129 18.56 -29.90 -12.40
C PHE A 129 19.78 -29.70 -13.31
N ALA A 130 20.68 -30.70 -13.37
CA ALA A 130 21.92 -30.62 -14.15
C ALA A 130 21.68 -30.44 -15.67
N GLU A 131 20.60 -31.01 -16.21
CA GLU A 131 20.20 -30.86 -17.61
C GLU A 131 19.62 -29.47 -17.92
N ARG A 132 19.10 -28.74 -16.93
CA ARG A 132 18.21 -27.58 -17.13
C ARG A 132 18.65 -26.27 -16.50
N TRP A 133 19.52 -26.31 -15.51
CA TRP A 133 19.99 -25.13 -14.78
C TRP A 133 21.52 -25.06 -14.76
N ASP A 134 22.07 -23.86 -14.83
CA ASP A 134 23.46 -23.54 -14.48
C ASP A 134 23.49 -22.76 -13.17
N PHE A 135 24.53 -22.99 -12.34
CA PHE A 135 24.81 -22.13 -11.21
C PHE A 135 25.39 -20.78 -11.68
N ARG A 136 25.09 -19.69 -10.98
CA ARG A 136 25.54 -18.32 -11.28
C ARG A 136 26.15 -17.65 -10.06
N GLY A 137 27.10 -16.74 -10.30
CA GLY A 137 27.64 -15.81 -9.30
C GLY A 137 29.03 -16.15 -8.77
N HIS A 138 29.39 -15.54 -7.64
CA HIS A 138 30.68 -15.66 -6.95
C HIS A 138 30.75 -16.85 -5.99
N ALA A 139 29.61 -17.32 -5.47
CA ALA A 139 29.45 -18.40 -4.51
C ALA A 139 28.90 -19.69 -5.14
N GLN A 140 29.00 -19.89 -6.46
CA GLN A 140 28.51 -21.08 -7.19
C GLN A 140 28.87 -22.43 -6.52
N LYS A 141 30.08 -22.53 -5.96
CA LYS A 141 30.60 -23.72 -5.25
C LYS A 141 29.87 -24.03 -3.94
N ASP A 142 29.19 -23.03 -3.38
CA ASP A 142 28.49 -23.05 -2.10
C ASP A 142 26.95 -23.11 -2.30
N ILE A 143 26.47 -23.18 -3.56
CA ILE A 143 25.07 -23.47 -3.90
C ILE A 143 24.90 -24.99 -3.91
N GLU A 144 23.96 -25.51 -3.11
CA GLU A 144 23.67 -26.96 -3.04
C GLU A 144 22.27 -27.29 -3.56
N VAL A 145 22.13 -28.41 -4.25
CA VAL A 145 20.83 -29.02 -4.56
C VAL A 145 20.64 -30.20 -3.61
N LYS A 146 19.70 -30.05 -2.67
CA LYS A 146 19.56 -30.96 -1.54
C LYS A 146 18.14 -30.92 -0.99
N ASP A 147 17.67 -32.06 -0.48
CA ASP A 147 16.38 -32.19 0.21
C ASP A 147 15.14 -31.76 -0.63
N GLY A 148 15.21 -31.79 -1.97
CA GLY A 148 14.15 -31.29 -2.85
C GLY A 148 14.12 -29.76 -2.98
N ALA A 149 15.28 -29.12 -2.87
CA ALA A 149 15.44 -27.68 -3.02
C ALA A 149 16.81 -27.30 -3.59
N VAL A 150 16.91 -26.10 -4.14
CA VAL A 150 18.20 -25.42 -4.41
C VAL A 150 18.44 -24.41 -3.30
N ARG A 151 19.50 -24.58 -2.50
CA ARG A 151 19.91 -23.61 -1.47
C ARG A 151 20.93 -22.63 -2.04
N VAL A 152 20.60 -21.34 -2.02
CA VAL A 152 21.49 -20.25 -2.43
C VAL A 152 21.98 -19.51 -1.15
N PRO A 153 23.29 -19.46 -0.88
CA PRO A 153 23.83 -18.95 0.38
C PRO A 153 23.83 -17.41 0.48
N SER A 154 24.18 -16.88 1.65
CA SER A 154 24.50 -15.45 1.85
C SER A 154 25.76 -15.08 1.06
N GLY A 155 25.54 -14.66 -0.19
CA GLY A 155 26.57 -14.36 -1.18
C GLY A 155 26.65 -12.88 -1.55
N ASN A 156 27.47 -12.59 -2.56
CA ASN A 156 27.49 -11.27 -3.19
C ASN A 156 26.36 -11.19 -4.23
N THR A 157 26.04 -9.98 -4.69
CA THR A 157 24.99 -9.73 -5.69
C THR A 157 25.07 -10.68 -6.89
N GLY A 158 23.98 -11.42 -7.17
CA GLY A 158 23.83 -12.26 -8.36
C GLY A 158 24.24 -13.73 -8.21
N ASP A 159 24.35 -14.23 -6.97
CA ASP A 159 24.47 -15.66 -6.67
C ASP A 159 23.12 -16.38 -6.86
N GLY A 160 23.08 -17.49 -7.59
CA GLY A 160 21.82 -18.16 -7.93
C GLY A 160 21.88 -19.25 -9.01
N ILE A 161 20.75 -19.48 -9.68
CA ILE A 161 20.58 -20.41 -10.80
C ILE A 161 20.05 -19.71 -12.05
N GLN A 162 20.39 -20.25 -13.22
CA GLN A 162 20.01 -19.72 -14.53
C GLN A 162 19.47 -20.85 -15.42
N TRP A 163 18.34 -20.60 -16.06
CA TRP A 163 17.69 -21.50 -17.01
C TRP A 163 18.52 -21.68 -18.28
N LYS A 164 18.75 -22.94 -18.69
CA LYS A 164 19.48 -23.29 -19.92
C LYS A 164 18.66 -23.15 -21.20
N GLY A 165 17.34 -23.25 -21.08
CA GLY A 165 16.42 -23.23 -22.22
C GLY A 165 16.04 -21.83 -22.69
N GLU A 166 15.24 -21.77 -23.74
CA GLU A 166 14.47 -20.57 -24.10
C GLU A 166 13.12 -20.61 -23.37
N LEU A 167 12.60 -19.45 -22.94
CA LEU A 167 11.22 -19.35 -22.44
C LEU A 167 10.24 -19.28 -23.64
N PRO A 168 9.04 -19.89 -23.57
CA PRO A 168 7.99 -19.68 -24.57
C PRO A 168 7.69 -18.17 -24.75
N GLU A 169 7.50 -17.69 -25.98
CA GLU A 169 7.32 -16.24 -26.29
C GLU A 169 6.34 -15.58 -25.31
N GLU A 170 5.18 -16.21 -25.12
CA GLU A 170 4.24 -15.91 -24.03
C GLU A 170 4.28 -17.03 -22.98
N CYS A 171 4.60 -16.68 -21.73
CA CYS A 171 4.80 -17.65 -20.66
C CYS A 171 4.39 -17.11 -19.30
N ALA A 172 4.05 -18.00 -18.37
CA ALA A 172 4.11 -17.70 -16.95
C ALA A 172 5.21 -18.55 -16.30
N VAL A 173 5.94 -17.97 -15.36
CA VAL A 173 6.91 -18.69 -14.53
C VAL A 173 6.54 -18.48 -13.08
N GLU A 174 6.51 -19.57 -12.34
CA GLU A 174 6.11 -19.63 -10.94
C GLU A 174 7.19 -20.36 -10.15
N ALA A 175 7.64 -19.79 -9.04
CA ALA A 175 8.71 -20.35 -8.21
C ALA A 175 8.37 -20.21 -6.72
N ASP A 176 8.66 -21.24 -5.93
CA ASP A 176 8.42 -21.24 -4.49
C ASP A 176 9.72 -20.92 -3.74
N PHE A 177 9.80 -19.71 -3.19
CA PHE A 177 10.97 -19.19 -2.47
C PHE A 177 10.82 -19.33 -0.97
N VAL A 178 11.88 -19.77 -0.29
CA VAL A 178 11.94 -19.78 1.17
C VAL A 178 13.10 -18.91 1.62
N CYS A 179 12.82 -17.78 2.26
CA CYS A 179 13.86 -16.86 2.71
C CYS A 179 14.37 -17.24 4.11
N TYR A 180 15.69 -17.10 4.33
CA TYR A 180 16.36 -17.36 5.60
C TYR A 180 17.12 -16.11 6.09
N PRO A 181 16.43 -15.08 6.63
CA PRO A 181 17.07 -13.85 7.10
C PRO A 181 18.13 -14.09 8.17
N ALA A 182 17.86 -15.03 9.09
CA ALA A 182 18.79 -15.46 10.14
C ALA A 182 20.13 -16.06 9.61
N TRP A 183 20.21 -16.43 8.33
CA TRP A 183 21.45 -16.92 7.70
C TRP A 183 22.27 -15.81 7.04
N SER A 184 21.77 -14.56 7.03
CA SER A 184 22.54 -13.42 6.51
C SER A 184 23.74 -13.14 7.40
N LYS A 185 24.91 -12.94 6.79
CA LYS A 185 26.15 -12.60 7.50
C LYS A 185 26.25 -11.11 7.86
N ILE A 186 25.29 -10.29 7.44
CA ILE A 186 25.27 -8.84 7.61
C ILE A 186 24.34 -8.49 8.78
N LYS A 187 24.90 -7.92 9.86
CA LYS A 187 24.21 -7.75 11.16
C LYS A 187 23.57 -6.36 11.38
N ASP A 188 23.73 -5.43 10.45
CA ASP A 188 23.38 -4.02 10.66
C ASP A 188 22.99 -3.38 9.31
N PRO A 189 21.68 -3.23 9.00
CA PRO A 189 21.20 -2.62 7.75
C PRO A 189 21.31 -1.09 7.82
N LYS A 190 22.54 -0.59 7.87
CA LYS A 190 22.82 0.82 7.63
C LYS A 190 22.57 1.13 6.14
N ASP A 191 21.89 2.25 5.91
CA ASP A 191 21.65 2.87 4.59
C ASP A 191 20.71 2.12 3.61
N GLY A 192 19.72 1.36 4.09
CA GLY A 192 18.57 0.96 3.26
C GLY A 192 18.87 -0.05 2.15
N ASP A 193 20.02 -0.72 2.22
CA ASP A 193 20.36 -1.90 1.41
C ASP A 193 19.53 -3.11 1.88
N TYR A 194 18.27 -3.13 1.45
CA TYR A 194 17.34 -4.22 1.73
C TYR A 194 17.80 -5.51 1.03
N HIS A 195 17.86 -6.64 1.74
CA HIS A 195 18.19 -7.93 1.14
C HIS A 195 16.97 -8.57 0.47
N TRP A 196 17.12 -9.23 -0.69
CA TRP A 196 16.03 -10.00 -1.33
C TRP A 196 16.51 -11.23 -2.11
N ALA A 197 15.60 -12.19 -2.28
CA ALA A 197 15.67 -13.26 -3.27
C ALA A 197 14.78 -12.90 -4.46
N CYS A 198 15.24 -13.08 -5.70
CA CYS A 198 14.50 -12.68 -6.90
C CYS A 198 14.51 -13.72 -8.03
N MET A 199 13.45 -13.67 -8.83
CA MET A 199 13.31 -14.31 -10.14
C MET A 199 13.25 -13.21 -11.19
N GLY A 200 14.11 -13.27 -12.19
CA GLY A 200 14.24 -12.26 -13.24
C GLY A 200 14.28 -12.83 -14.64
N CYS A 201 13.86 -12.01 -15.60
CA CYS A 201 13.95 -12.26 -17.02
C CYS A 201 13.94 -10.91 -17.77
N GLU A 202 14.76 -10.80 -18.82
CA GLU A 202 14.74 -9.67 -19.77
C GLU A 202 14.95 -8.32 -19.10
N TYR A 203 13.88 -7.57 -18.89
CA TYR A 203 13.90 -6.20 -18.36
C TYR A 203 13.58 -6.15 -16.86
N ALA A 204 13.39 -7.29 -16.20
CA ALA A 204 12.73 -7.38 -14.90
C ALA A 204 13.43 -8.34 -13.93
N ASN A 205 13.42 -7.99 -12.64
CA ASN A 205 13.63 -8.89 -11.51
C ASN A 205 12.52 -8.67 -10.49
N TYR A 206 11.96 -9.75 -9.98
CA TYR A 206 10.83 -9.77 -9.05
C TYR A 206 11.19 -10.60 -7.84
N GLY A 207 10.94 -10.11 -6.63
CA GLY A 207 11.51 -10.75 -5.45
C GLY A 207 10.76 -10.56 -4.15
N VAL A 208 11.26 -11.31 -3.18
CA VAL A 208 10.83 -11.35 -1.78
C VAL A 208 12.00 -10.84 -0.96
N ARG A 209 11.78 -9.77 -0.21
CA ARG A 209 12.79 -9.27 0.74
C ARG A 209 12.87 -10.17 1.96
N SER A 210 14.03 -10.16 2.62
CA SER A 210 14.23 -10.91 3.87
C SER A 210 13.27 -10.47 4.98
N ASP A 211 12.85 -9.21 4.97
CA ASP A 211 11.84 -8.65 5.87
C ASP A 211 10.42 -8.76 5.31
N GLY A 212 10.15 -9.72 4.43
CA GLY A 212 8.81 -10.05 3.97
C GLY A 212 8.15 -9.05 3.03
N TYR A 213 8.80 -7.99 2.57
CA TYR A 213 8.21 -7.08 1.57
C TYR A 213 8.42 -7.57 0.13
N GLY A 214 7.46 -7.29 -0.75
CA GLY A 214 7.63 -7.51 -2.19
C GLY A 214 8.59 -6.49 -2.80
N VAL A 215 9.38 -6.88 -3.81
CA VAL A 215 10.22 -5.96 -4.57
C VAL A 215 10.17 -6.27 -6.06
N SER A 216 10.16 -5.23 -6.90
CA SER A 216 10.50 -5.36 -8.30
C SER A 216 11.53 -4.32 -8.74
N LEU A 217 12.45 -4.75 -9.59
CA LEU A 217 13.40 -3.92 -10.30
C LEU A 217 13.14 -4.10 -11.79
N TYR A 218 12.86 -3.02 -12.52
CA TYR A 218 12.67 -3.11 -13.96
C TYR A 218 13.33 -1.95 -14.71
N ALA A 219 13.90 -2.26 -15.87
CA ALA A 219 14.61 -1.32 -16.72
C ALA A 219 13.97 -1.29 -18.12
N PRO A 220 12.87 -0.54 -18.31
CA PRO A 220 12.13 -0.53 -19.59
C PRO A 220 12.88 0.19 -20.72
N VAL A 221 13.98 0.88 -20.39
CA VAL A 221 14.92 1.53 -21.31
C VAL A 221 16.35 1.29 -20.79
N GLU A 222 17.33 1.05 -21.68
CA GLU A 222 18.73 0.91 -21.30
C GLU A 222 19.20 2.11 -20.44
N GLY A 223 19.66 1.82 -19.22
CA GLY A 223 20.21 2.82 -18.30
C GLY A 223 19.24 3.43 -17.28
N GLN A 224 17.94 3.12 -17.30
CA GLN A 224 16.98 3.56 -16.27
C GLN A 224 16.38 2.38 -15.50
N ALA A 225 17.00 2.02 -14.36
CA ALA A 225 16.42 1.08 -13.42
C ALA A 225 15.39 1.77 -12.53
N THR A 226 14.12 1.38 -12.65
CA THR A 226 13.05 1.75 -11.72
C THR A 226 12.94 0.69 -10.63
N ARG A 227 12.86 1.12 -9.38
CA ARG A 227 12.71 0.25 -8.21
C ARG A 227 11.38 0.54 -7.54
N SER A 228 10.56 -0.49 -7.39
CA SER A 228 9.32 -0.43 -6.63
C SER A 228 9.39 -1.44 -5.49
N CYS A 229 9.22 -0.97 -4.26
CA CYS A 229 8.96 -1.81 -3.10
C CYS A 229 7.44 -1.87 -2.91
N TYR A 230 6.90 -3.07 -2.84
CA TYR A 230 5.48 -3.34 -2.63
C TYR A 230 5.21 -3.62 -1.16
N PRO A 231 3.95 -3.50 -0.71
CA PRO A 231 3.56 -3.81 0.67
C PRO A 231 4.00 -5.20 1.15
N TRP A 232 3.90 -5.39 2.47
CA TRP A 232 4.25 -6.64 3.15
C TRP A 232 3.56 -7.84 2.48
N ILE A 233 4.34 -8.89 2.20
CA ILE A 233 3.86 -10.11 1.56
C ILE A 233 2.94 -10.83 2.52
N ALA A 234 1.69 -10.94 2.06
CA ALA A 234 0.69 -11.83 2.56
C ALA A 234 1.28 -13.24 2.85
N ASN A 235 1.31 -13.64 4.13
CA ASN A 235 1.80 -14.89 4.72
C ASN A 235 3.32 -15.07 4.82
N PHE A 236 4.10 -14.01 4.73
CA PHE A 236 5.53 -14.12 4.98
C PHE A 236 5.83 -14.54 6.43
N LYS A 237 6.39 -15.73 6.58
CA LYS A 237 7.17 -16.15 7.74
C LYS A 237 8.53 -16.60 7.21
N GLU A 238 9.58 -16.38 8.00
CA GLU A 238 10.87 -16.97 7.71
C GLU A 238 10.73 -18.50 7.61
N GLN A 239 11.47 -19.12 6.69
CA GLN A 239 11.51 -20.59 6.52
C GLN A 239 10.22 -21.26 5.98
N GLU A 240 9.14 -20.50 5.72
CA GLU A 240 7.97 -20.95 4.94
C GLU A 240 8.05 -20.46 3.47
N PRO A 241 7.44 -21.21 2.51
CA PRO A 241 7.49 -20.87 1.10
C PRO A 241 6.54 -19.72 0.71
N VAL A 242 7.04 -18.85 -0.17
CA VAL A 242 6.31 -17.79 -0.86
C VAL A 242 6.32 -18.10 -2.36
N THR A 243 5.15 -18.20 -2.97
CA THR A 243 5.02 -18.41 -4.42
C THR A 243 5.15 -17.08 -5.16
N VAL A 244 6.23 -16.94 -5.91
CA VAL A 244 6.56 -15.79 -6.77
C VAL A 244 6.21 -16.17 -8.20
N ARG A 245 5.31 -15.45 -8.86
CA ARG A 245 4.88 -15.71 -10.24
C ARG A 245 5.04 -14.47 -11.09
N PHE A 246 5.65 -14.59 -12.28
CA PHE A 246 5.47 -13.58 -13.32
C PHE A 246 4.76 -14.16 -14.54
N GLU A 247 3.97 -13.34 -15.21
CA GLU A 247 3.43 -13.61 -16.54
C GLU A 247 4.05 -12.67 -17.54
N ARG A 248 4.30 -13.18 -18.76
CA ARG A 248 4.83 -12.46 -19.90
C ARG A 248 3.90 -12.70 -21.09
N ARG A 249 3.26 -11.64 -21.58
CA ARG A 249 2.22 -11.69 -22.63
C ARG A 249 2.49 -10.66 -23.70
N LYS A 250 2.24 -11.02 -24.96
CA LYS A 250 2.56 -10.19 -26.12
C LYS A 250 1.49 -9.12 -26.32
N ILE A 251 1.90 -7.87 -26.52
CA ILE A 251 1.00 -6.72 -26.74
C ILE A 251 1.29 -6.18 -28.15
N GLY A 252 0.72 -6.86 -29.15
CA GLY A 252 1.10 -6.68 -30.55
C GLY A 252 2.57 -7.04 -30.82
N ASP A 253 3.09 -6.73 -32.00
CA ASP A 253 4.40 -7.23 -32.45
C ASP A 253 5.64 -6.53 -31.86
N LYS A 254 5.46 -5.45 -31.08
CA LYS A 254 6.55 -4.57 -30.63
C LYS A 254 6.64 -4.38 -29.12
N MET A 255 5.69 -4.92 -28.35
CA MET A 255 5.62 -4.79 -26.91
C MET A 255 5.33 -6.12 -26.21
N MET A 256 5.79 -6.21 -24.97
CA MET A 256 5.56 -7.32 -24.06
C MET A 256 5.07 -6.76 -22.73
N GLY A 257 3.93 -7.24 -22.25
CA GLY A 257 3.41 -6.98 -20.91
C GLY A 257 3.98 -7.99 -19.92
N TYR A 258 4.30 -7.51 -18.73
CA TYR A 258 4.77 -8.31 -17.62
C TYR A 258 3.89 -8.06 -16.39
N THR A 259 3.24 -9.13 -15.91
CA THR A 259 2.47 -9.13 -14.66
C THR A 259 3.30 -9.83 -13.60
N PHE A 260 3.38 -9.29 -12.39
CA PHE A 260 4.02 -9.93 -11.25
C PHE A 260 2.99 -10.19 -10.15
N LEU A 261 2.99 -11.41 -9.61
CA LEU A 261 2.12 -11.85 -8.53
C LEU A 261 2.93 -12.50 -7.41
N ILE A 262 2.54 -12.24 -6.15
CA ILE A 262 3.06 -12.93 -4.97
C ILE A 262 1.90 -13.61 -4.26
N ASN A 263 2.02 -14.91 -3.98
CA ASN A 263 0.97 -15.75 -3.39
C ASN A 263 -0.40 -15.63 -4.10
N GLY A 264 -0.37 -15.35 -5.41
CA GLY A 264 -1.54 -15.17 -6.27
C GLY A 264 -2.11 -13.75 -6.34
N VAL A 265 -1.61 -12.80 -5.55
CA VAL A 265 -2.02 -11.38 -5.58
C VAL A 265 -1.12 -10.60 -6.53
N GLN A 266 -1.69 -9.80 -7.44
CA GLN A 266 -0.89 -8.94 -8.34
C GLN A 266 -0.09 -7.91 -7.52
N ALA A 267 1.22 -8.00 -7.58
CA ALA A 267 2.16 -7.09 -6.93
C ALA A 267 2.67 -5.99 -7.89
N ASN A 268 2.79 -6.25 -9.20
CA ASN A 268 3.16 -5.23 -10.19
C ASN A 268 2.61 -5.56 -11.58
N TYR A 269 2.49 -4.56 -12.44
CA TYR A 269 2.34 -4.71 -13.88
C TYR A 269 3.10 -3.61 -14.62
N PHE A 270 3.83 -3.96 -15.69
CA PHE A 270 4.38 -2.98 -16.63
C PHE A 270 4.52 -3.54 -18.05
N THR A 271 4.83 -2.69 -19.02
CA THR A 271 5.12 -3.09 -20.41
C THR A 271 6.51 -2.65 -20.83
N ALA A 272 7.23 -3.49 -21.59
CA ALA A 272 8.52 -3.14 -22.19
C ALA A 272 8.54 -3.50 -23.70
N PRO A 273 9.47 -2.94 -24.50
CA PRO A 273 9.66 -3.35 -25.89
C PRO A 273 9.87 -4.86 -26.01
N THR A 274 9.38 -5.49 -27.08
CA THR A 274 9.64 -6.91 -27.32
C THR A 274 11.16 -7.17 -27.32
N PRO A 275 11.66 -8.07 -26.45
CA PRO A 275 13.10 -8.30 -26.29
C PRO A 275 13.77 -8.62 -27.62
N LYS A 276 14.80 -7.84 -27.98
CA LYS A 276 15.66 -8.19 -29.10
C LYS A 276 16.49 -9.41 -28.73
N LYS A 277 16.35 -10.50 -29.48
CA LYS A 277 17.21 -11.69 -29.30
C LYS A 277 18.67 -11.29 -29.56
N THR A 278 19.53 -11.45 -28.56
CA THR A 278 20.97 -11.25 -28.68
C THR A 278 21.62 -12.54 -29.16
N VAL A 279 22.57 -12.43 -30.09
CA VAL A 279 23.30 -13.58 -30.62
C VAL A 279 24.41 -13.95 -29.65
N GLY A 280 24.32 -15.14 -29.07
CA GLY A 280 25.36 -15.69 -28.19
C GLY A 280 26.66 -15.99 -28.93
N PHE A 281 27.74 -16.26 -28.19
CA PHE A 281 29.03 -16.68 -28.76
C PHE A 281 28.97 -18.03 -29.53
N ASP A 282 27.89 -18.79 -29.34
CA ASP A 282 27.54 -20.00 -30.09
C ASP A 282 26.80 -19.72 -31.42
N GLY A 283 26.52 -18.46 -31.73
CA GLY A 283 25.73 -18.04 -32.90
C GLY A 283 24.22 -18.16 -32.72
N VAL A 284 23.73 -18.53 -31.53
CA VAL A 284 22.29 -18.72 -31.28
C VAL A 284 21.67 -17.42 -30.74
N ALA A 285 20.64 -16.93 -31.41
CA ALA A 285 19.87 -15.77 -30.96
C ALA A 285 18.90 -16.15 -29.83
N ARG A 286 19.09 -15.59 -28.63
CA ARG A 286 18.27 -15.87 -27.42
C ARG A 286 17.78 -14.56 -26.80
N SER A 287 16.65 -14.58 -26.09
CA SER A 287 16.36 -13.49 -25.13
C SER A 287 17.11 -13.75 -23.81
N ASN A 288 17.11 -12.77 -22.89
CA ASN A 288 17.78 -12.97 -21.59
C ASN A 288 17.17 -14.18 -20.87
N PRO A 289 18.00 -15.09 -20.32
CA PRO A 289 17.51 -16.29 -19.66
C PRO A 289 16.69 -15.95 -18.42
N LEU A 290 15.83 -16.89 -18.01
CA LEU A 290 15.26 -16.90 -16.67
C LEU A 290 16.39 -17.08 -15.66
N VAL A 291 16.48 -16.17 -14.70
CA VAL A 291 17.43 -16.20 -13.58
C VAL A 291 16.64 -16.27 -12.28
N ILE A 292 17.13 -17.03 -11.31
CA ILE A 292 16.66 -17.00 -9.93
C ILE A 292 17.88 -16.83 -9.04
N ASP A 293 18.08 -15.63 -8.50
CA ASP A 293 19.28 -15.21 -7.77
C ASP A 293 18.96 -14.37 -6.53
N ASN A 294 19.99 -13.95 -5.78
CA ASN A 294 19.82 -13.07 -4.63
C ASN A 294 20.58 -11.74 -4.73
N PHE A 295 20.05 -10.80 -3.95
CA PHE A 295 20.77 -9.67 -3.42
C PHE A 295 20.91 -9.87 -1.91
N GLN A 296 22.00 -10.52 -1.49
CA GLN A 296 22.41 -10.72 -0.08
C GLN A 296 21.43 -11.51 0.83
N CYS A 297 20.27 -11.95 0.33
CA CYS A 297 19.32 -12.80 1.05
C CYS A 297 19.60 -14.29 0.79
N PRO A 298 19.92 -15.11 1.80
CA PRO A 298 19.93 -16.57 1.66
C PRO A 298 18.52 -17.08 1.42
N PHE A 299 18.36 -18.01 0.49
CA PHE A 299 17.06 -18.59 0.18
C PHE A 299 17.14 -20.01 -0.37
N GLU A 300 16.03 -20.74 -0.25
CA GLU A 300 15.79 -21.96 -1.01
C GLU A 300 14.81 -21.68 -2.15
N VAL A 301 14.98 -22.37 -3.28
CA VAL A 301 13.95 -22.57 -4.30
C VAL A 301 13.48 -24.01 -4.21
N ARG A 302 12.19 -24.24 -3.92
CA ARG A 302 11.63 -25.61 -3.75
C ARG A 302 10.92 -26.14 -4.99
N ARG A 303 10.44 -25.25 -5.85
CA ARG A 303 9.79 -25.59 -7.12
C ARG A 303 9.99 -24.46 -8.10
N VAL A 304 10.13 -24.79 -9.38
CA VAL A 304 9.90 -23.86 -10.51
C VAL A 304 9.00 -24.53 -11.53
N THR A 305 7.93 -23.85 -11.95
CA THR A 305 7.03 -24.29 -13.00
C THR A 305 6.96 -23.22 -14.11
N ILE A 306 7.17 -23.64 -15.35
CA ILE A 306 7.07 -22.79 -16.55
C ILE A 306 5.86 -23.25 -17.35
N TYR A 307 4.93 -22.32 -17.59
CA TYR A 307 3.74 -22.50 -18.40
C TYR A 307 3.93 -21.78 -19.75
N ALA A 308 3.57 -22.42 -20.85
CA ALA A 308 3.34 -21.70 -22.11
C ALA A 308 1.90 -21.20 -22.10
N LEU A 309 1.70 -19.89 -22.27
CA LEU A 309 0.37 -19.32 -22.30
C LEU A 309 -0.25 -19.60 -23.67
N LYS A 310 -1.53 -20.00 -23.68
CA LYS A 310 -2.29 -20.30 -24.89
C LYS A 310 -3.49 -19.37 -25.00
N GLY A 311 -3.68 -18.83 -26.20
CA GLY A 311 -4.63 -17.77 -26.47
C GLY A 311 -3.94 -16.42 -26.33
N GLY A 312 -4.09 -15.56 -27.34
CA GLY A 312 -3.77 -14.15 -27.17
C GLY A 312 -4.73 -13.59 -26.13
N ASP A 313 -4.17 -13.11 -25.02
CA ASP A 313 -4.93 -12.33 -24.05
C ASP A 313 -5.52 -11.09 -24.74
N SER A 314 -6.51 -10.46 -24.13
CA SER A 314 -7.08 -9.24 -24.70
C SER A 314 -5.97 -8.21 -24.94
N ALA A 315 -5.91 -7.64 -26.15
CA ALA A 315 -5.00 -6.52 -26.46
C ALA A 315 -5.35 -5.26 -25.64
N ASN A 316 -6.51 -5.28 -24.97
CA ASN A 316 -7.00 -4.26 -24.09
C ASN A 316 -6.12 -4.06 -22.85
N LEU A 317 -5.73 -2.81 -22.63
CA LEU A 317 -4.94 -2.35 -21.51
C LEU A 317 -5.80 -1.87 -20.31
N ILE A 318 -7.12 -1.76 -20.47
CA ILE A 318 -8.06 -1.37 -19.42
C ILE A 318 -8.52 -2.62 -18.64
N ALA A 319 -8.25 -2.62 -17.33
CA ALA A 319 -8.80 -3.59 -16.38
C ALA A 319 -10.27 -3.28 -16.06
N ASN A 320 -11.07 -4.33 -15.78
CA ASN A 320 -12.51 -4.22 -15.52
C ASN A 320 -13.27 -3.52 -16.66
N SER A 321 -12.91 -3.84 -17.89
CA SER A 321 -13.33 -3.10 -19.10
C SER A 321 -14.81 -3.29 -19.48
N GLY A 322 -15.40 -4.43 -19.11
CA GLY A 322 -16.86 -4.69 -19.18
C GLY A 322 -17.54 -4.53 -17.82
N PHE A 323 -16.91 -3.86 -16.85
CA PHE A 323 -17.47 -3.57 -15.51
C PHE A 323 -17.92 -4.79 -14.69
N GLU A 324 -17.53 -6.01 -15.07
CA GLU A 324 -17.88 -7.29 -14.43
C GLU A 324 -17.63 -7.38 -12.92
N TYR A 325 -16.75 -6.51 -12.39
CA TYR A 325 -16.39 -6.47 -10.98
C TYR A 325 -16.80 -5.12 -10.36
N ASP A 326 -17.74 -5.17 -9.42
CA ASP A 326 -18.25 -4.02 -8.67
C ASP A 326 -17.99 -4.13 -7.16
N ASN A 327 -17.96 -2.99 -6.48
CA ASN A 327 -17.87 -2.86 -5.03
C ASN A 327 -19.12 -2.13 -4.54
N ASP A 328 -20.09 -2.88 -4.00
CA ASP A 328 -21.43 -2.39 -3.61
C ASP A 328 -22.11 -1.49 -4.66
N GLY A 329 -22.05 -1.91 -5.93
CA GLY A 329 -22.69 -1.23 -7.04
C GLY A 329 -21.85 -0.16 -7.74
N VAL A 330 -20.57 0.05 -7.37
CA VAL A 330 -19.65 0.99 -8.03
C VAL A 330 -18.50 0.23 -8.71
N PRO A 331 -18.09 0.55 -9.95
CA PRO A 331 -17.09 -0.24 -10.67
C PRO A 331 -15.67 -0.11 -10.09
N LEU A 332 -14.94 -1.22 -9.99
CA LEU A 332 -13.53 -1.25 -9.57
C LEU A 332 -12.59 -0.76 -10.69
N HIS A 333 -11.46 -0.12 -10.33
CA HIS A 333 -10.46 0.47 -11.25
C HIS A 333 -10.89 1.73 -12.01
N TYR A 334 -11.97 2.38 -11.56
CA TYR A 334 -12.43 3.68 -12.07
C TYR A 334 -12.55 4.71 -10.95
N CYS A 335 -12.15 5.94 -11.28
CA CYS A 335 -12.24 7.09 -10.39
C CYS A 335 -13.21 8.10 -11.01
N ASN A 336 -14.22 8.54 -10.28
CA ASN A 336 -15.15 9.60 -10.66
C ASN A 336 -14.78 10.93 -10.00
N ARG A 337 -15.06 12.04 -10.69
CA ARG A 337 -14.95 13.41 -10.19
C ARG A 337 -16.20 14.22 -10.56
N ASN A 338 -17.36 13.65 -10.25
CA ASN A 338 -18.62 14.36 -10.36
C ASN A 338 -18.73 15.43 -9.26
N SER A 339 -19.39 16.53 -9.61
CA SER A 339 -19.77 17.58 -8.65
C SER A 339 -21.28 17.79 -8.66
N CYS A 340 -21.87 17.98 -7.48
CA CYS A 340 -23.29 18.30 -7.35
C CYS A 340 -23.50 19.80 -7.55
N ASP A 341 -24.57 20.21 -8.23
CA ASP A 341 -24.97 21.62 -8.26
C ASP A 341 -25.71 21.98 -6.96
N MET A 342 -24.94 22.12 -5.87
CA MET A 342 -25.47 22.36 -4.53
C MET A 342 -26.44 23.55 -4.48
N GLY A 343 -26.20 24.62 -5.26
CA GLY A 343 -27.11 25.77 -5.33
C GLY A 343 -28.51 25.42 -5.87
N LYS A 344 -28.62 24.40 -6.73
CA LYS A 344 -29.90 24.01 -7.37
C LYS A 344 -30.60 22.81 -6.75
N VAL A 345 -29.88 21.91 -6.07
CA VAL A 345 -30.51 20.73 -5.46
C VAL A 345 -31.11 21.01 -4.08
N THR A 346 -32.10 20.20 -3.72
CA THR A 346 -32.52 19.97 -2.34
C THR A 346 -31.66 18.88 -1.67
N VAL A 347 -31.69 18.81 -0.33
CA VAL A 347 -31.05 17.74 0.46
C VAL A 347 -31.56 16.36 0.05
N GLU A 348 -32.85 16.25 -0.29
CA GLU A 348 -33.47 15.00 -0.71
C GLU A 348 -33.01 14.57 -2.11
N GLU A 349 -32.93 15.50 -3.07
CA GLU A 349 -32.41 15.20 -4.41
C GLU A 349 -30.94 14.81 -4.40
N TYR A 350 -30.14 15.36 -3.48
CA TYR A 350 -28.79 14.88 -3.26
C TYR A 350 -28.80 13.39 -2.84
N LYS A 351 -29.59 13.02 -1.83
CA LYS A 351 -29.64 11.64 -1.30
C LYS A 351 -30.21 10.63 -2.30
N GLU A 352 -31.27 11.01 -3.01
CA GLU A 352 -32.03 10.08 -3.84
C GLU A 352 -31.68 10.10 -5.33
N LYS A 353 -31.03 11.16 -5.83
CA LYS A 353 -30.57 11.27 -7.23
C LYS A 353 -29.04 11.36 -7.34
N TYR A 354 -28.41 12.32 -6.65
CA TYR A 354 -26.98 12.57 -6.84
C TYR A 354 -26.10 11.38 -6.43
N LEU A 355 -26.37 10.74 -5.29
CA LEU A 355 -25.63 9.56 -4.84
C LEU A 355 -25.78 8.31 -5.73
N LYS A 356 -26.64 8.37 -6.75
CA LYS A 356 -26.89 7.31 -7.74
C LYS A 356 -26.41 7.71 -9.16
N CYS A 357 -25.54 8.71 -9.27
CA CYS A 357 -25.03 9.19 -10.57
C CYS A 357 -24.02 8.23 -11.23
N PHE A 358 -23.31 7.41 -10.46
CA PHE A 358 -22.24 6.53 -10.95
C PHE A 358 -22.43 5.15 -10.33
N MET A 359 -22.91 4.18 -11.11
CA MET A 359 -23.25 2.84 -10.62
C MET A 359 -23.22 1.79 -11.73
N VAL A 360 -23.02 0.52 -11.41
CA VAL A 360 -23.23 -0.57 -12.38
C VAL A 360 -24.73 -0.89 -12.54
N ASP A 361 -25.12 -1.29 -13.75
CA ASP A 361 -26.47 -1.74 -14.08
C ASP A 361 -26.43 -3.17 -14.62
N LYS A 362 -27.14 -4.08 -13.94
CA LYS A 362 -27.21 -5.51 -14.28
C LYS A 362 -28.28 -5.80 -15.35
N ASN A 363 -29.17 -4.84 -15.65
CA ASN A 363 -30.31 -5.02 -16.55
C ASN A 363 -30.00 -4.57 -17.99
N GLU A 364 -29.35 -3.43 -18.14
CA GLU A 364 -28.95 -2.87 -19.44
C GLU A 364 -27.43 -3.03 -19.61
N LYS A 365 -27.01 -3.71 -20.69
CA LYS A 365 -25.61 -4.02 -21.01
C LYS A 365 -25.44 -4.38 -22.48
N HIS A 366 -24.22 -4.25 -22.99
CA HIS A 366 -23.84 -4.69 -24.33
C HIS A 366 -23.29 -6.11 -24.31
N SER A 367 -22.36 -6.40 -23.39
CA SER A 367 -21.75 -7.72 -23.20
C SER A 367 -21.81 -8.16 -21.72
N GLY A 368 -21.26 -9.33 -21.41
CA GLY A 368 -21.04 -9.76 -20.02
C GLY A 368 -22.30 -9.84 -19.14
N ASN A 369 -22.14 -9.50 -17.85
CA ASN A 369 -23.17 -9.54 -16.82
C ASN A 369 -23.73 -8.16 -16.45
N GLN A 370 -22.97 -7.08 -16.64
CA GLN A 370 -23.38 -5.71 -16.29
C GLN A 370 -22.68 -4.64 -17.12
N SER A 371 -23.14 -3.39 -17.03
CA SER A 371 -22.48 -2.23 -17.64
C SER A 371 -22.37 -1.07 -16.64
N LEU A 372 -21.61 -0.03 -16.97
CA LEU A 372 -21.57 1.21 -16.20
C LEU A 372 -22.70 2.14 -16.61
N ARG A 373 -23.54 2.52 -15.65
CA ARG A 373 -24.60 3.51 -15.81
C ARG A 373 -24.22 4.85 -15.18
N LEU A 374 -24.37 5.91 -15.96
CA LEU A 374 -24.31 7.30 -15.51
C LEU A 374 -25.72 7.87 -15.46
N ASN A 375 -26.20 8.32 -14.30
CA ASN A 375 -27.45 9.09 -14.21
C ASN A 375 -27.13 10.58 -14.20
N ILE A 376 -27.66 11.32 -15.16
CA ILE A 376 -27.36 12.72 -15.40
C ILE A 376 -28.63 13.57 -15.36
N GLY A 377 -28.52 14.84 -14.96
CA GLY A 377 -29.67 15.73 -14.81
C GLY A 377 -29.28 17.06 -14.17
N PRO A 378 -30.25 17.92 -13.82
CA PRO A 378 -29.99 19.25 -13.25
C PRO A 378 -29.31 19.23 -11.87
N PHE A 379 -29.21 18.06 -11.23
CA PHE A 379 -28.49 17.84 -9.96
C PHE A 379 -26.97 17.62 -10.12
N VAL A 380 -26.47 17.44 -11.35
CA VAL A 380 -25.05 17.24 -11.64
C VAL A 380 -24.48 18.48 -12.33
N ARG A 381 -23.43 19.06 -11.75
CA ARG A 381 -22.72 20.23 -12.29
C ARG A 381 -21.63 19.83 -13.30
N SER A 382 -20.84 18.81 -12.97
CA SER A 382 -19.83 18.19 -13.83
C SER A 382 -19.80 16.68 -13.61
N PHE A 383 -19.39 15.93 -14.63
CA PHE A 383 -19.24 14.48 -14.54
C PHE A 383 -18.11 13.98 -15.43
N ASP A 384 -16.91 13.81 -14.86
CA ASP A 384 -15.83 13.08 -15.49
C ASP A 384 -15.43 11.84 -14.68
N PHE A 385 -14.94 10.82 -15.38
CA PHE A 385 -14.34 9.64 -14.78
C PHE A 385 -13.19 9.11 -15.65
N PHE A 386 -12.28 8.35 -15.04
CA PHE A 386 -11.10 7.82 -15.70
C PHE A 386 -10.71 6.45 -15.13
N THR A 387 -9.91 5.71 -15.90
CA THR A 387 -9.35 4.42 -15.47
C THR A 387 -8.11 4.64 -14.59
N TRP A 388 -7.86 3.80 -13.59
CA TRP A 388 -6.62 3.90 -12.82
C TRP A 388 -5.44 3.20 -13.50
N ASN A 389 -4.21 3.69 -13.27
CA ASN A 389 -2.93 3.06 -13.61
C ASN A 389 -2.88 2.34 -14.98
N THR A 390 -3.45 2.97 -16.01
CA THR A 390 -3.56 2.34 -17.33
C THR A 390 -2.18 2.34 -18.01
N PRO A 391 -1.67 1.17 -18.45
CA PRO A 391 -0.27 1.00 -18.80
C PRO A 391 0.04 1.51 -20.21
N THR A 392 0.35 2.79 -20.34
CA THR A 392 0.59 3.43 -21.64
C THR A 392 2.08 3.48 -22.03
N GLN A 393 2.42 3.94 -23.24
CA GLN A 393 3.82 4.07 -23.64
C GLN A 393 4.08 5.38 -24.39
N LYS A 394 5.08 6.13 -23.91
CA LYS A 394 5.46 7.42 -24.49
C LYS A 394 5.79 7.32 -25.98
N GLY A 395 5.18 8.17 -26.79
CA GLY A 395 5.43 8.26 -28.23
C GLY A 395 4.84 7.11 -29.07
N LYS A 396 4.01 6.24 -28.47
CA LYS A 396 3.22 5.26 -29.23
C LYS A 396 1.90 5.82 -29.69
N SER A 397 1.33 5.15 -30.68
CA SER A 397 -0.01 5.40 -31.17
C SER A 397 -0.97 4.38 -30.57
N ALA A 398 -2.20 4.82 -30.31
CA ALA A 398 -3.20 4.03 -29.60
C ALA A 398 -4.60 4.37 -30.08
N VAL A 399 -5.52 3.42 -29.88
CA VAL A 399 -6.96 3.59 -30.06
C VAL A 399 -7.67 3.33 -28.73
N LEU A 400 -8.59 4.22 -28.39
CA LEU A 400 -9.56 4.05 -27.31
C LEU A 400 -10.93 3.83 -27.93
N SER A 401 -11.62 2.76 -27.55
CA SER A 401 -12.99 2.46 -27.93
C SER A 401 -13.89 2.24 -26.70
N VAL A 402 -15.18 2.51 -26.86
CA VAL A 402 -16.22 2.22 -25.87
C VAL A 402 -17.51 1.91 -26.61
N TRP A 403 -18.27 0.93 -26.12
CA TRP A 403 -19.68 0.79 -26.49
C TRP A 403 -20.52 1.67 -25.58
N ALA A 404 -21.39 2.49 -26.16
CA ALA A 404 -22.20 3.43 -25.42
C ALA A 404 -23.60 3.58 -26.01
N LYS A 405 -24.57 3.90 -25.14
CA LYS A 405 -25.92 4.37 -25.48
C LYS A 405 -26.42 5.37 -24.43
N ALA A 406 -27.51 6.05 -24.73
CA ALA A 406 -28.23 6.88 -23.78
C ALA A 406 -29.73 6.53 -23.76
N SER A 407 -30.45 6.97 -22.73
CA SER A 407 -31.91 6.80 -22.62
C SER A 407 -32.69 7.63 -23.66
N GLU A 408 -32.05 8.65 -24.22
CA GLU A 408 -32.55 9.52 -25.28
C GLU A 408 -31.41 9.83 -26.28
N PRO A 409 -31.69 9.99 -27.58
CA PRO A 409 -30.65 10.33 -28.56
C PRO A 409 -30.19 11.78 -28.41
N GLY A 410 -28.93 12.05 -28.77
CA GLY A 410 -28.35 13.41 -28.76
C GLY A 410 -27.74 13.84 -27.42
N VAL A 411 -27.68 12.94 -26.42
CA VAL A 411 -26.85 13.16 -25.24
C VAL A 411 -25.38 13.21 -25.66
N LYS A 412 -24.68 14.29 -25.33
CA LYS A 412 -23.26 14.46 -25.65
C LYS A 412 -22.40 13.61 -24.72
N PHE A 413 -21.38 12.97 -25.27
CA PHE A 413 -20.36 12.22 -24.51
C PHE A 413 -18.98 12.53 -25.07
N LYS A 414 -17.97 12.66 -24.19
CA LYS A 414 -16.60 13.05 -24.55
C LYS A 414 -15.63 11.94 -24.21
N LEU A 415 -14.97 11.40 -25.24
CA LEU A 415 -13.79 10.55 -25.09
C LEU A 415 -12.56 11.46 -25.14
N LYS A 416 -11.60 11.24 -24.24
CA LYS A 416 -10.28 11.85 -24.30
C LYS A 416 -9.20 10.78 -24.17
N LEU A 417 -8.21 10.85 -25.04
CA LEU A 417 -7.06 9.96 -25.09
C LEU A 417 -5.80 10.81 -25.26
N SER A 418 -4.91 10.84 -24.28
CA SER A 418 -3.77 11.77 -24.25
C SER A 418 -4.29 13.23 -24.31
N ASN A 419 -3.81 14.03 -25.27
CA ASN A 419 -4.32 15.38 -25.54
C ASN A 419 -5.48 15.41 -26.55
N ASP A 420 -5.79 14.30 -27.20
CA ASP A 420 -6.83 14.23 -28.23
C ASP A 420 -8.21 14.08 -27.58
N ILE A 421 -9.21 14.78 -28.12
CA ILE A 421 -10.57 14.84 -27.60
C ILE A 421 -11.57 14.60 -28.74
N LYS A 422 -12.59 13.78 -28.48
CA LYS A 422 -13.71 13.53 -29.39
C LYS A 422 -15.02 13.61 -28.62
N VAL A 423 -15.87 14.55 -29.00
CA VAL A 423 -17.27 14.64 -28.53
C VAL A 423 -18.16 13.93 -29.54
N VAL A 424 -19.10 13.12 -29.05
CA VAL A 424 -20.04 12.33 -29.85
C VAL A 424 -21.46 12.53 -29.35
N ASP A 425 -22.43 12.38 -30.26
CA ASP A 425 -23.84 12.24 -29.93
C ASP A 425 -24.17 10.76 -29.70
N LEU A 426 -24.69 10.45 -28.51
CA LEU A 426 -25.16 9.11 -28.15
C LEU A 426 -26.50 8.77 -28.81
N THR A 427 -26.67 7.51 -29.15
CA THR A 427 -27.91 6.92 -29.67
C THR A 427 -28.68 6.18 -28.58
N ALA A 428 -29.96 5.89 -28.81
CA ALA A 428 -30.76 5.02 -27.94
C ALA A 428 -30.32 3.53 -28.03
N ASP A 429 -29.77 3.14 -29.18
CA ASP A 429 -29.16 1.83 -29.41
C ASP A 429 -27.66 1.85 -29.06
N TRP A 430 -27.15 0.69 -28.64
CA TRP A 430 -25.72 0.47 -28.40
C TRP A 430 -24.90 0.73 -29.65
N LYS A 431 -23.86 1.56 -29.52
CA LYS A 431 -22.95 1.88 -30.61
C LYS A 431 -21.52 2.02 -30.12
N ARG A 432 -20.56 1.56 -30.93
CA ARG A 432 -19.13 1.75 -30.67
C ARG A 432 -18.68 3.15 -31.07
N TYR A 433 -17.91 3.79 -30.19
CA TYR A 433 -17.28 5.09 -30.42
C TYR A 433 -15.77 4.97 -30.19
N GLU A 434 -14.98 5.50 -31.12
CA GLU A 434 -13.51 5.36 -31.14
C GLU A 434 -12.79 6.72 -31.25
N ILE A 435 -11.66 6.87 -30.56
CA ILE A 435 -10.69 7.96 -30.73
C ILE A 435 -9.27 7.38 -30.83
N THR A 436 -8.44 7.96 -31.68
CA THR A 436 -7.06 7.53 -31.92
C THR A 436 -6.08 8.66 -31.65
N THR A 437 -4.90 8.36 -31.09
CA THR A 437 -3.78 9.30 -30.99
C THR A 437 -2.52 8.70 -31.61
N THR A 438 -1.63 9.56 -32.13
CA THR A 438 -0.29 9.14 -32.57
C THR A 438 0.77 9.26 -31.47
N ASN A 439 0.47 9.93 -30.36
CA ASN A 439 1.46 10.30 -29.33
C ASN A 439 0.90 10.16 -27.90
N MET A 440 0.93 8.93 -27.39
CA MET A 440 0.65 8.60 -26.00
C MET A 440 1.73 9.14 -25.06
N PRO A 441 1.39 9.48 -23.79
CA PRO A 441 2.36 9.77 -22.75
C PRO A 441 2.94 8.50 -22.13
N SER A 442 3.97 8.67 -21.28
CA SER A 442 4.39 7.63 -20.33
C SER A 442 3.22 7.20 -19.43
N PRO A 443 3.27 6.00 -18.82
CA PRO A 443 2.37 5.67 -17.70
C PRO A 443 2.45 6.74 -16.62
N GLY A 444 1.33 6.97 -15.95
CA GLY A 444 1.22 7.86 -14.81
C GLY A 444 0.10 7.38 -13.89
N ILE A 445 0.09 7.92 -12.66
CA ILE A 445 -0.93 7.68 -11.65
C ILE A 445 -2.33 7.95 -12.24
N PHE A 446 -2.49 9.13 -12.84
CA PHE A 446 -3.65 9.45 -13.67
C PHE A 446 -3.49 8.85 -15.07
N SER A 447 -4.43 8.02 -15.49
CA SER A 447 -4.51 7.50 -16.85
C SER A 447 -4.66 8.64 -17.88
N PRO A 448 -4.14 8.50 -19.11
CA PRO A 448 -4.47 9.39 -20.22
C PRO A 448 -5.83 9.08 -20.87
N VAL A 449 -6.57 8.07 -20.40
CA VAL A 449 -7.94 7.73 -20.81
C VAL A 449 -8.93 8.41 -19.87
N TRP A 450 -9.76 9.31 -20.43
CA TRP A 450 -10.77 10.05 -19.68
C TRP A 450 -12.10 10.06 -20.43
N PHE A 451 -13.18 10.08 -19.66
CA PHE A 451 -14.55 10.19 -20.13
C PHE A 451 -15.24 11.35 -19.40
N ASP A 452 -16.11 12.08 -20.10
CA ASP A 452 -16.85 13.22 -19.54
C ASP A 452 -18.18 13.40 -20.26
N VAL A 453 -19.16 13.95 -19.56
CA VAL A 453 -20.46 14.36 -20.12
C VAL A 453 -20.46 15.90 -20.21
N PRO A 454 -20.14 16.49 -21.37
CA PRO A 454 -20.10 17.95 -21.50
C PRO A 454 -21.50 18.55 -21.39
N GLU A 455 -21.57 19.86 -21.13
CA GLU A 455 -22.81 20.66 -21.13
C GLU A 455 -23.87 20.25 -20.08
N LEU A 456 -23.54 19.39 -19.10
CA LEU A 456 -24.47 18.98 -18.02
C LEU A 456 -25.16 20.14 -17.30
N HIS A 457 -24.44 21.21 -17.01
CA HIS A 457 -24.97 22.42 -16.37
C HIS A 457 -26.08 23.14 -17.17
N LEU A 458 -26.28 22.78 -18.45
CA LEU A 458 -27.36 23.27 -19.31
C LEU A 458 -28.58 22.33 -19.35
N ARG A 459 -28.46 21.09 -18.87
CA ARG A 459 -29.55 20.11 -18.90
C ARG A 459 -30.66 20.49 -17.93
N LYS A 460 -31.91 20.34 -18.41
CA LYS A 460 -33.14 20.56 -17.63
C LYS A 460 -33.86 19.26 -17.27
N THR A 461 -33.53 18.17 -17.95
CA THR A 461 -34.16 16.85 -17.82
C THR A 461 -33.13 15.79 -17.47
N GLU A 462 -33.59 14.79 -16.73
CA GLU A 462 -32.81 13.62 -16.37
C GLU A 462 -32.62 12.70 -17.59
N ALA A 463 -31.50 11.99 -17.65
CA ALA A 463 -31.24 10.93 -18.61
C ALA A 463 -30.25 9.92 -18.01
N SER A 464 -30.14 8.75 -18.63
CA SER A 464 -29.11 7.76 -18.33
C SER A 464 -28.19 7.56 -19.52
N ILE A 465 -26.90 7.35 -19.26
CA ILE A 465 -25.91 6.86 -20.23
C ILE A 465 -25.50 5.47 -19.75
N TRP A 466 -25.36 4.51 -20.65
CA TRP A 466 -24.74 3.22 -20.36
C TRP A 466 -23.47 3.06 -21.20
N LEU A 467 -22.43 2.55 -20.57
CA LEU A 467 -21.09 2.37 -21.12
C LEU A 467 -20.63 0.94 -20.85
N ASP A 468 -20.01 0.32 -21.84
CA ASP A 468 -19.57 -1.07 -21.78
C ASP A 468 -18.37 -1.31 -22.71
N ASP A 469 -17.69 -2.45 -22.55
CA ASP A 469 -16.61 -2.92 -23.42
C ASP A 469 -15.50 -1.85 -23.71
N LEU A 470 -15.00 -1.19 -22.66
CA LEU A 470 -13.97 -0.14 -22.78
C LEU A 470 -12.63 -0.76 -23.21
N GLN A 471 -12.08 -0.36 -24.36
CA GLN A 471 -10.81 -0.87 -24.87
C GLN A 471 -9.78 0.24 -25.10
N LEU A 472 -8.59 0.10 -24.52
CA LEU A 472 -7.38 0.81 -24.97
C LEU A 472 -6.41 -0.18 -25.60
N GLU A 473 -6.02 0.04 -26.85
CA GLU A 473 -5.07 -0.81 -27.57
C GLU A 473 -3.93 0.03 -28.16
N MET A 474 -2.69 -0.47 -28.06
CA MET A 474 -1.54 0.12 -28.77
C MET A 474 -1.56 -0.39 -30.22
N VAL A 475 -1.57 0.54 -31.18
CA VAL A 475 -1.71 0.22 -32.61
C VAL A 475 -0.62 0.89 -33.44
N ASP A 476 -0.23 0.26 -34.54
CA ASP A 476 0.65 0.90 -35.53
C ASP A 476 -0.14 1.93 -36.37
N VAL A 477 0.49 3.08 -36.65
CA VAL A 477 -0.12 4.11 -37.51
C VAL A 477 -0.24 3.59 -38.95
N PRO A 478 -1.42 3.62 -39.56
CA PRO A 478 -1.57 3.25 -40.97
C PRO A 478 -0.83 4.21 -41.90
N ASN A 479 -0.43 3.74 -43.09
CA ASN A 479 0.07 4.61 -44.14
C ASN A 479 -1.01 5.65 -44.53
N GLY A 480 -0.76 6.92 -44.23
CA GLY A 480 -1.72 8.03 -44.38
C GLY A 480 -2.40 8.50 -43.09
N GLY A 481 -2.11 7.88 -41.95
CA GLY A 481 -2.71 8.24 -40.65
C GLY A 481 -4.00 7.48 -40.34
N PHE A 482 -4.71 7.92 -39.30
CA PHE A 482 -5.99 7.33 -38.88
C PHE A 482 -7.17 7.93 -39.67
N ASP A 483 -8.01 7.06 -40.23
CA ASP A 483 -9.25 7.41 -40.92
C ASP A 483 -10.43 7.35 -39.92
N PRO A 484 -11.12 8.47 -39.61
CA PRO A 484 -12.18 8.50 -38.60
C PRO A 484 -13.44 7.68 -38.98
N LYS A 485 -13.49 7.12 -40.20
CA LYS A 485 -14.55 6.19 -40.65
C LYS A 485 -14.20 4.71 -40.45
N LYS A 486 -12.98 4.39 -40.03
CA LYS A 486 -12.52 3.02 -39.79
C LYS A 486 -12.41 2.75 -38.29
N THR A 487 -12.81 1.54 -37.91
CA THR A 487 -12.49 0.96 -36.62
C THR A 487 -11.03 0.50 -36.62
N TYR A 488 -10.31 0.82 -35.55
CA TYR A 488 -8.92 0.40 -35.33
C TYR A 488 -8.77 -0.51 -34.11
N ALA A 489 -9.67 -0.43 -33.13
CA ALA A 489 -9.67 -1.33 -31.99
C ALA A 489 -10.22 -2.72 -32.37
N THR A 490 -9.60 -3.79 -31.90
CA THR A 490 -10.06 -5.17 -32.15
C THR A 490 -11.42 -5.46 -31.49
N GLU A 491 -12.07 -6.56 -31.85
CA GLU A 491 -13.32 -6.98 -31.18
C GLU A 491 -13.09 -7.17 -29.67
N TYR A 492 -14.04 -6.72 -28.84
CA TYR A 492 -13.90 -6.77 -27.39
C TYR A 492 -13.68 -8.20 -26.89
N LYS A 493 -12.73 -8.33 -25.96
CA LYS A 493 -12.50 -9.55 -25.19
C LYS A 493 -12.19 -9.14 -23.75
N PRO A 494 -12.81 -9.78 -22.73
CA PRO A 494 -12.41 -9.60 -21.35
C PRO A 494 -10.97 -10.08 -21.17
N LYS A 495 -10.22 -9.42 -20.29
CA LYS A 495 -8.84 -9.76 -20.00
C LYS A 495 -8.78 -10.95 -19.04
N SER A 496 -8.04 -11.99 -19.40
CA SER A 496 -8.02 -13.25 -18.63
C SER A 496 -7.42 -13.12 -17.23
N GLY A 497 -6.68 -12.04 -16.95
CA GLY A 497 -6.14 -11.71 -15.64
C GLY A 497 -7.07 -10.90 -14.72
N ASP A 498 -8.19 -10.35 -15.22
CA ASP A 498 -9.03 -9.46 -14.39
C ASP A 498 -9.69 -10.23 -13.22
N GLU A 499 -10.10 -11.48 -13.42
CA GLU A 499 -10.61 -12.33 -12.33
C GLU A 499 -9.61 -12.47 -11.17
N ALA A 500 -8.31 -12.55 -11.46
CA ALA A 500 -7.26 -12.63 -10.45
C ALA A 500 -6.96 -11.26 -9.80
N ASN A 501 -7.19 -10.15 -10.52
CA ASN A 501 -7.03 -8.80 -9.99
C ASN A 501 -8.16 -8.41 -9.03
N PHE A 502 -9.37 -8.95 -9.23
CA PHE A 502 -10.56 -8.63 -8.45
C PHE A 502 -10.99 -9.73 -7.47
N ALA A 503 -10.36 -10.91 -7.51
CA ALA A 503 -10.50 -11.90 -6.46
C ALA A 503 -9.96 -11.36 -5.13
N LEU A 504 -10.80 -11.35 -4.09
CA LEU A 504 -10.38 -11.08 -2.72
C LEU A 504 -9.33 -12.11 -2.30
N GLY A 505 -8.07 -11.67 -2.21
CA GLY A 505 -6.91 -12.52 -1.99
C GLY A 505 -7.05 -13.40 -0.73
N LYS A 506 -6.36 -14.55 -0.73
CA LYS A 506 -6.33 -15.42 0.45
C LYS A 506 -5.71 -14.67 1.64
N PRO A 507 -6.27 -14.83 2.85
CA PRO A 507 -5.94 -13.95 3.95
C PRO A 507 -4.59 -14.31 4.58
N THR A 508 -4.02 -13.35 5.28
CA THR A 508 -2.71 -13.46 5.95
C THR A 508 -2.79 -13.18 7.43
N PRO A 509 -2.46 -14.16 8.29
CA PRO A 509 -2.16 -13.88 9.67
C PRO A 509 -0.76 -13.27 9.72
N HIS A 510 -0.67 -12.02 10.16
CA HIS A 510 0.56 -11.48 10.74
C HIS A 510 0.91 -12.28 12.00
N ALA A 511 2.11 -12.83 12.10
CA ALA A 511 2.45 -13.68 13.24
C ALA A 511 2.54 -12.87 14.56
N LYS A 512 1.44 -12.86 15.34
CA LYS A 512 1.40 -12.41 16.74
C LYS A 512 1.13 -13.64 17.67
N PRO A 513 1.65 -13.65 18.90
CA PRO A 513 1.61 -14.82 19.78
C PRO A 513 0.34 -14.89 20.65
N GLU A 514 -0.55 -15.86 20.34
CA GLU A 514 -1.84 -16.14 21.02
C GLU A 514 -1.92 -15.74 22.51
N ARG A 515 -2.65 -14.65 22.81
CA ARG A 515 -3.11 -14.35 24.17
C ARG A 515 -4.27 -15.24 24.61
N LYS A 516 -4.09 -15.91 25.75
CA LYS A 516 -5.03 -16.92 26.31
C LYS A 516 -5.82 -16.43 27.51
N THR A 517 -5.55 -15.20 27.98
CA THR A 517 -6.15 -14.60 29.18
C THR A 517 -6.63 -13.18 28.85
N PRO A 518 -7.87 -12.80 29.21
CA PRO A 518 -8.40 -11.44 29.05
C PRO A 518 -7.41 -10.34 29.44
N LEU A 519 -7.48 -9.20 28.76
CA LEU A 519 -6.68 -8.03 29.14
C LEU A 519 -7.05 -7.62 30.57
N THR A 520 -6.04 -7.32 31.39
CA THR A 520 -6.26 -6.63 32.66
C THR A 520 -6.92 -5.28 32.41
N ALA A 521 -7.53 -4.69 33.45
CA ALA A 521 -8.12 -3.36 33.34
C ALA A 521 -7.10 -2.29 32.91
N ALA A 522 -5.84 -2.44 33.33
CA ALA A 522 -4.71 -1.63 32.88
C ALA A 522 -4.49 -1.74 31.36
N GLU A 523 -4.30 -2.95 30.87
CA GLU A 523 -4.02 -3.19 29.46
C GLU A 523 -5.19 -2.81 28.56
N ASN A 524 -6.45 -3.02 28.99
CA ASN A 524 -7.62 -2.65 28.21
C ASN A 524 -7.85 -1.13 28.14
N ALA A 525 -7.59 -0.41 29.24
CA ALA A 525 -7.63 1.06 29.24
C ALA A 525 -6.53 1.64 28.35
N LEU A 526 -5.30 1.13 28.50
CA LEU A 526 -4.13 1.50 27.70
C LEU A 526 -4.13 0.85 26.30
N CYS A 527 -5.23 0.20 25.89
CA CYS A 527 -5.44 -0.38 24.56
C CYS A 527 -4.31 -1.33 24.10
N GLY A 528 -3.76 -2.13 25.02
CA GLY A 528 -2.68 -3.08 24.78
C GLY A 528 -1.26 -2.50 24.92
N TYR A 529 -1.11 -1.23 25.31
CA TYR A 529 0.20 -0.66 25.63
C TYR A 529 0.74 -1.23 26.95
N LYS A 530 1.99 -1.71 26.94
CA LYS A 530 2.69 -2.18 28.15
C LYS A 530 3.19 -0.98 28.95
N VAL A 531 2.81 -0.91 30.23
CA VAL A 531 3.34 0.08 31.16
C VAL A 531 4.88 -0.06 31.27
N PRO A 532 5.66 1.04 31.22
CA PRO A 532 7.11 1.02 31.43
C PRO A 532 7.50 0.47 32.80
N ASP A 533 8.76 0.04 32.97
CA ASP A 533 9.23 -0.56 34.22
C ASP A 533 9.27 0.48 35.37
N GLU A 534 9.46 1.75 35.05
CA GLU A 534 9.32 2.91 35.94
C GLU A 534 7.85 3.28 36.26
N GLY A 535 6.90 2.71 35.54
CA GLY A 535 5.46 3.00 35.61
C GLY A 535 5.03 4.20 34.76
N LEU A 536 3.75 4.60 34.84
CA LEU A 536 3.14 5.64 33.99
C LEU A 536 2.20 6.54 34.77
N ILE A 537 2.28 7.86 34.59
CA ILE A 537 1.31 8.84 35.12
C ILE A 537 0.57 9.54 33.98
N LEU A 538 -0.77 9.55 34.05
CA LEU A 538 -1.68 10.19 33.09
C LEU A 538 -2.64 11.13 33.83
N GLY A 539 -2.93 12.29 33.27
CA GLY A 539 -3.91 13.24 33.84
C GLY A 539 -4.51 14.12 32.75
N HIS A 540 -5.52 14.94 33.06
CA HIS A 540 -6.02 15.89 32.06
C HIS A 540 -4.91 16.92 31.76
N TYR A 541 -4.72 17.27 30.49
CA TYR A 541 -3.57 18.09 30.08
C TYR A 541 -3.77 19.59 30.38
N ASP A 542 -4.99 20.08 30.21
CA ASP A 542 -5.39 21.47 30.41
C ASP A 542 -6.57 21.54 31.40
N TYR A 543 -6.43 22.40 32.40
CA TYR A 543 -7.45 22.71 33.40
C TYR A 543 -7.85 24.18 33.32
N TYR A 544 -9.13 24.49 33.57
CA TYR A 544 -9.64 25.86 33.51
C TYR A 544 -9.91 26.44 34.91
N MET A 545 -9.88 27.77 35.04
CA MET A 545 -10.02 28.49 36.33
C MET A 545 -11.27 28.14 37.18
N ASN A 546 -12.30 27.52 36.61
CA ASN A 546 -13.49 27.04 37.33
C ASN A 546 -13.28 25.67 38.00
N GLU A 547 -12.24 24.93 37.63
CA GLU A 547 -11.90 23.63 38.19
C GLU A 547 -11.04 23.78 39.45
N LYS A 548 -11.40 23.03 40.48
CA LYS A 548 -10.72 23.06 41.78
C LYS A 548 -9.69 21.94 41.93
N THR A 549 -9.78 20.91 41.09
CA THR A 549 -8.99 19.69 41.25
C THR A 549 -8.41 19.19 39.92
N ALA A 550 -7.16 18.76 39.94
CA ALA A 550 -6.53 18.02 38.85
C ALA A 550 -6.54 16.51 39.14
N GLY A 551 -7.03 15.72 38.18
CA GLY A 551 -7.10 14.27 38.28
C GLY A 551 -5.89 13.60 37.64
N PHE A 552 -5.26 12.69 38.37
CA PHE A 552 -4.17 11.83 37.90
C PHE A 552 -4.51 10.36 38.12
N ARG A 553 -4.16 9.52 37.15
CA ARG A 553 -4.18 8.06 37.24
C ARG A 553 -2.75 7.58 37.05
N VAL A 554 -2.26 6.85 38.04
CA VAL A 554 -0.87 6.43 38.15
C VAL A 554 -0.79 4.91 38.11
N TRP A 555 0.06 4.36 37.27
CA TRP A 555 0.25 2.93 37.04
C TRP A 555 1.65 2.47 37.46
N ASP A 556 1.74 1.29 38.07
CA ASP A 556 3.00 0.54 38.19
C ASP A 556 3.22 -0.40 37.00
N SER A 557 4.43 -0.96 36.91
CA SER A 557 4.86 -1.87 35.84
C SER A 557 4.16 -3.23 35.84
N ASN A 558 3.40 -3.57 36.88
CA ASN A 558 2.57 -4.77 36.96
C ASN A 558 1.09 -4.50 36.60
N GLY A 559 0.74 -3.25 36.27
CA GLY A 559 -0.63 -2.84 35.97
C GLY A 559 -1.48 -2.52 37.22
N GLY A 560 -0.88 -2.45 38.41
CA GLY A 560 -1.52 -1.84 39.57
C GLY A 560 -1.67 -0.33 39.36
N PHE A 561 -2.69 0.29 39.95
CA PHE A 561 -2.94 1.73 39.80
C PHE A 561 -3.52 2.43 41.03
N GLU A 562 -3.35 3.75 41.06
CA GLU A 562 -3.94 4.65 42.04
C GLU A 562 -4.46 5.90 41.32
N GLU A 563 -5.63 6.40 41.74
CA GLU A 563 -6.18 7.67 41.29
C GLU A 563 -6.00 8.74 42.36
N VAL A 564 -5.43 9.88 41.98
CA VAL A 564 -5.09 10.97 42.89
C VAL A 564 -5.71 12.27 42.39
N SER A 565 -6.37 12.98 43.29
CA SER A 565 -6.88 14.32 43.06
C SER A 565 -5.99 15.34 43.76
N LEU A 566 -5.47 16.30 43.01
CA LEU A 566 -4.65 17.41 43.50
C LEU A 566 -5.50 18.68 43.54
N ASP A 567 -5.53 19.40 44.66
CA ASP A 567 -6.16 20.73 44.70
C ASP A 567 -5.34 21.71 43.84
N ILE A 568 -6.00 22.33 42.87
CA ILE A 568 -5.41 23.32 41.96
C ILE A 568 -6.06 24.70 42.11
N SER A 569 -6.98 24.88 43.06
CA SER A 569 -7.79 26.10 43.20
C SER A 569 -6.92 27.37 43.32
N GLU A 570 -5.87 27.33 44.13
CA GLU A 570 -4.92 28.44 44.34
C GLU A 570 -3.76 28.51 43.33
N MET A 571 -3.61 27.53 42.40
CA MET A 571 -2.52 27.57 41.42
C MET A 571 -2.63 28.77 40.46
N PRO A 572 -1.51 29.41 40.07
CA PRO A 572 -1.50 30.47 39.08
C PRO A 572 -1.79 29.93 37.67
N CYS A 573 -2.25 30.81 36.78
CA CYS A 573 -2.37 30.49 35.35
C CYS A 573 -0.98 30.28 34.72
N GLY A 574 -0.87 29.28 33.85
CA GLY A 574 0.37 28.85 33.19
C GLY A 574 0.65 27.36 33.41
N ASN A 575 1.88 26.98 33.10
CA ASN A 575 2.40 25.63 33.34
C ASN A 575 2.94 25.54 34.76
N ASN A 576 2.40 24.64 35.58
CA ASN A 576 2.78 24.42 36.97
C ASN A 576 3.42 23.02 37.11
N PRO A 577 4.71 22.90 37.47
CA PRO A 577 5.28 21.60 37.82
C PRO A 577 4.69 21.14 39.17
N VAL A 578 4.24 19.89 39.23
CA VAL A 578 3.62 19.32 40.43
C VAL A 578 4.26 17.98 40.81
N THR A 579 4.15 17.63 42.09
CA THR A 579 4.53 16.32 42.61
C THR A 579 3.26 15.59 43.08
N VAL A 580 2.95 14.47 42.43
CA VAL A 580 1.81 13.60 42.76
C VAL A 580 2.31 12.42 43.57
N LYS A 581 1.72 12.17 44.74
CA LYS A 581 2.09 11.04 45.60
C LYS A 581 1.15 9.88 45.32
N ALA A 582 1.69 8.77 44.82
CA ALA A 582 0.92 7.60 44.42
C ALA A 582 1.81 6.35 44.39
N LEU A 583 1.23 5.19 44.70
CA LEU A 583 1.90 3.88 44.72
C LEU A 583 3.19 3.90 45.56
N GLY A 584 3.14 4.61 46.69
CA GLY A 584 4.26 4.74 47.64
C GLY A 584 5.44 5.60 47.19
N LYS A 585 5.34 6.34 46.06
CA LYS A 585 6.42 7.21 45.56
C LYS A 585 5.93 8.57 45.05
N ASP A 586 6.88 9.49 44.91
CA ASP A 586 6.66 10.84 44.36
C ASP A 586 6.83 10.82 42.82
N TRP A 587 5.81 11.29 42.12
CA TRP A 587 5.77 11.38 40.65
C TRP A 587 5.81 12.84 40.20
N LYS A 588 6.58 13.13 39.15
CA LYS A 588 6.63 14.47 38.54
C LYS A 588 5.60 14.56 37.41
N ALA A 589 4.77 15.60 37.44
CA ALA A 589 3.85 15.94 36.36
C ALA A 589 3.81 17.46 36.13
N GLU A 590 3.06 17.90 35.12
CA GLU A 590 2.78 19.30 34.83
C GLU A 590 1.26 19.51 34.80
N VAL A 591 0.79 20.58 35.42
CA VAL A 591 -0.61 21.05 35.38
C VAL A 591 -0.62 22.36 34.60
N ARG A 592 -1.26 22.38 33.44
CA ARG A 592 -1.50 23.63 32.70
C ARG A 592 -2.84 24.20 33.10
N LYS A 593 -2.83 25.32 33.83
CA LYS A 593 -4.04 26.02 34.28
C LYS A 593 -4.26 27.27 33.44
N LEU A 594 -5.43 27.41 32.83
CA LEU A 594 -5.77 28.52 31.94
C LEU A 594 -7.01 29.29 32.42
N PRO A 595 -7.14 30.58 32.07
CA PRO A 595 -8.40 31.31 32.23
C PRO A 595 -9.58 30.55 31.59
N PHE A 596 -10.79 30.73 32.11
CA PHE A 596 -11.96 30.13 31.46
C PHE A 596 -12.25 30.84 30.13
N LYS A 597 -12.21 30.10 29.01
CA LYS A 597 -12.71 30.52 27.68
C LYS A 597 -13.83 29.57 27.27
N LYS A 598 -15.01 30.11 26.91
CA LYS A 598 -16.09 29.32 26.31
C LYS A 598 -15.68 28.83 24.93
N GLY A 599 -15.92 27.56 24.63
CA GLY A 599 -15.41 26.89 23.42
C GLY A 599 -13.98 26.33 23.56
N ALA A 600 -13.37 26.41 24.74
CA ALA A 600 -12.09 25.75 25.00
C ALA A 600 -12.25 24.22 25.06
N VAL A 601 -11.18 23.52 24.69
CA VAL A 601 -11.12 22.06 24.60
C VAL A 601 -9.98 21.48 25.45
N GLN A 602 -10.31 20.53 26.29
CA GLN A 602 -9.37 19.76 27.10
C GLN A 602 -9.08 18.42 26.44
N ILE A 603 -7.90 17.88 26.73
CA ILE A 603 -7.52 16.50 26.42
C ILE A 603 -7.70 15.68 27.69
N ASN A 604 -8.61 14.70 27.64
CA ASN A 604 -8.70 13.65 28.65
C ASN A 604 -7.72 12.54 28.27
N GLN A 605 -6.60 12.41 29.00
CA GLN A 605 -5.59 11.39 28.73
C GLN A 605 -6.00 9.97 29.18
N TRP A 606 -7.05 9.82 30.00
CA TRP A 606 -7.50 8.53 30.51
C TRP A 606 -8.29 7.77 29.45
N SER A 607 -9.37 8.37 28.94
CA SER A 607 -10.10 7.86 27.77
C SER A 607 -9.43 8.18 26.43
N ARG A 608 -8.41 9.06 26.44
CA ARG A 608 -7.68 9.57 25.26
C ARG A 608 -8.58 10.35 24.29
N THR A 609 -9.61 11.01 24.81
CA THR A 609 -10.62 11.75 24.03
C THR A 609 -10.59 13.26 24.36
N LEU A 610 -11.47 14.04 23.72
CA LEU A 610 -11.57 15.47 23.96
C LEU A 610 -12.78 15.79 24.85
N ILE A 611 -12.70 16.90 25.60
CA ILE A 611 -13.83 17.48 26.34
C ILE A 611 -14.02 18.92 25.86
N HIS A 612 -15.23 19.28 25.46
CA HIS A 612 -15.56 20.63 24.97
C HIS A 612 -16.78 21.19 25.71
N ASN A 613 -16.59 22.29 26.43
CA ASN A 613 -17.59 22.87 27.34
C ASN A 613 -18.21 21.82 28.31
N GLY A 614 -17.37 20.92 28.86
CA GLY A 614 -17.78 19.83 29.75
C GLY A 614 -18.44 18.62 29.07
N GLY A 615 -18.76 18.69 27.77
CA GLY A 615 -19.28 17.56 27.01
C GLY A 615 -18.17 16.67 26.46
N LYS A 616 -18.32 15.34 26.59
CA LYS A 616 -17.48 14.33 25.93
C LYS A 616 -17.48 14.53 24.41
N VAL A 617 -16.30 14.37 23.79
CA VAL A 617 -16.11 14.47 22.33
C VAL A 617 -15.32 13.26 21.83
N PHE A 618 -16.03 12.33 21.19
CA PHE A 618 -15.45 11.40 20.23
C PHE A 618 -15.56 12.03 18.84
N MET A 619 -14.44 12.15 18.12
CA MET A 619 -14.45 12.79 16.81
C MET A 619 -15.01 11.85 15.74
N SER A 620 -15.96 12.35 14.96
CA SER A 620 -16.57 11.68 13.81
C SER A 620 -16.86 12.79 12.79
N ALA A 621 -15.92 13.04 11.87
CA ALA A 621 -15.90 14.26 11.06
C ALA A 621 -15.56 14.01 9.59
N PRO A 622 -16.53 14.08 8.66
CA PRO A 622 -16.21 14.20 7.23
C PRO A 622 -15.53 15.54 6.96
N CYS A 623 -14.75 15.60 5.87
CA CYS A 623 -14.09 16.82 5.46
C CYS A 623 -15.01 17.69 4.58
N LEU A 624 -14.81 19.00 4.64
CA LEU A 624 -15.37 19.97 3.70
C LEU A 624 -14.19 20.69 3.04
N ILE A 625 -13.95 20.36 1.76
CA ILE A 625 -12.92 20.97 0.93
C ILE A 625 -13.55 22.19 0.25
N GLY A 626 -13.29 23.37 0.83
CA GLY A 626 -14.00 24.61 0.50
C GLY A 626 -13.87 25.09 -0.96
N ARG A 627 -12.87 24.64 -1.72
CA ARG A 627 -12.64 25.13 -3.09
C ARG A 627 -13.58 24.55 -4.15
N GLU A 628 -13.98 23.29 -4.03
CA GLU A 628 -14.42 22.53 -5.21
C GLU A 628 -15.94 22.56 -5.44
N ASN A 629 -16.72 22.54 -4.35
CA ASN A 629 -18.18 22.34 -4.42
C ASN A 629 -19.04 23.51 -3.89
N ALA A 630 -18.42 24.59 -3.39
CA ALA A 630 -19.12 25.75 -2.83
C ALA A 630 -19.21 26.94 -3.81
N PRO A 631 -20.35 27.20 -4.47
CA PRO A 631 -20.66 28.54 -4.98
C PRO A 631 -20.74 29.55 -3.82
N LEU A 632 -20.44 30.82 -4.11
CA LEU A 632 -20.20 31.88 -3.12
C LEU A 632 -21.41 32.31 -2.27
N ASP A 633 -22.62 31.86 -2.65
CA ASP A 633 -23.88 32.47 -2.21
C ASP A 633 -24.65 31.62 -1.18
N ASP A 634 -24.80 30.30 -1.38
CA ASP A 634 -25.55 29.40 -0.46
C ASP A 634 -24.96 27.99 -0.27
N GLY A 635 -24.03 27.54 -1.12
CA GLY A 635 -23.69 26.11 -1.27
C GLY A 635 -23.12 25.42 -0.02
N THR A 636 -22.29 26.11 0.77
CA THR A 636 -21.73 25.54 2.02
C THR A 636 -22.80 25.30 3.08
N SER A 637 -23.87 26.10 3.09
CA SER A 637 -24.98 25.93 4.04
C SER A 637 -25.73 24.63 3.76
N LYS A 638 -25.89 24.25 2.48
CA LYS A 638 -26.54 22.99 2.11
C LYS A 638 -25.66 21.76 2.38
N GLN A 639 -24.33 21.85 2.21
CA GLN A 639 -23.42 20.79 2.63
C GLN A 639 -23.51 20.56 4.15
N VAL A 640 -23.54 21.64 4.94
CA VAL A 640 -23.80 21.59 6.38
C VAL A 640 -25.17 20.96 6.67
N ASP A 641 -26.21 21.32 5.93
CA ASP A 641 -27.57 20.78 6.14
C ASP A 641 -27.65 19.27 5.86
N ILE A 642 -27.05 18.79 4.77
CA ILE A 642 -26.96 17.34 4.46
C ILE A 642 -26.32 16.59 5.64
N LEU A 643 -25.24 17.13 6.20
CA LEU A 643 -24.47 16.48 7.27
C LEU A 643 -25.15 16.61 8.65
N VAL A 644 -25.84 17.71 8.92
CA VAL A 644 -26.70 17.87 10.12
C VAL A 644 -27.89 16.91 10.06
N ASP A 645 -28.53 16.74 8.91
CA ASP A 645 -29.63 15.79 8.69
C ASP A 645 -29.16 14.32 8.80
N ALA A 646 -27.90 14.05 8.46
CA ALA A 646 -27.20 12.79 8.73
C ALA A 646 -26.74 12.63 10.20
N GLY A 647 -27.06 13.60 11.06
CA GLY A 647 -26.79 13.56 12.49
C GLY A 647 -25.37 13.97 12.92
N PHE A 648 -24.48 14.35 11.99
CA PHE A 648 -23.10 14.71 12.32
C PHE A 648 -23.04 15.89 13.29
N LYS A 649 -22.06 15.84 14.20
CA LYS A 649 -21.78 16.92 15.19
C LYS A 649 -20.45 17.63 14.93
N TYR A 650 -19.60 17.04 14.09
CA TYR A 650 -18.24 17.48 13.84
C TYR A 650 -17.94 17.48 12.34
N LEU A 651 -17.08 18.39 11.90
CA LEU A 651 -16.58 18.49 10.52
C LEU A 651 -15.09 18.89 10.52
N ASN A 652 -14.35 18.46 9.50
CA ASN A 652 -13.07 19.09 9.17
C ASN A 652 -13.34 20.16 8.10
N LEU A 653 -12.87 21.38 8.31
CA LEU A 653 -13.04 22.49 7.37
C LEU A 653 -11.67 22.91 6.82
N GLN A 654 -11.43 22.63 5.54
CA GLN A 654 -10.17 22.98 4.90
C GLN A 654 -10.11 24.49 4.59
N ASN A 655 -8.94 25.09 4.76
CA ASN A 655 -8.68 26.49 4.44
C ASN A 655 -7.25 26.65 3.88
N ASN A 656 -7.10 27.16 2.65
CA ASN A 656 -5.78 27.32 2.02
C ASN A 656 -5.09 28.65 2.38
N LEU A 657 -5.47 29.27 3.50
CA LEU A 657 -4.95 30.54 4.01
C LEU A 657 -4.93 31.67 2.97
N CYS A 658 -6.04 31.80 2.22
CA CYS A 658 -6.32 32.94 1.36
C CYS A 658 -7.61 33.65 1.80
N VAL A 659 -7.72 34.96 1.52
CA VAL A 659 -8.83 35.81 2.00
C VAL A 659 -10.21 35.25 1.62
N ARG A 660 -10.38 34.78 0.38
CA ARG A 660 -11.63 34.17 -0.10
C ARG A 660 -12.04 32.96 0.74
N ASP A 661 -11.11 32.02 0.98
CA ASP A 661 -11.40 30.81 1.76
C ASP A 661 -11.71 31.17 3.21
N ILE A 662 -11.07 32.20 3.78
CA ILE A 662 -11.33 32.71 5.14
C ILE A 662 -12.74 33.31 5.24
N GLU A 663 -13.10 34.26 4.35
CA GLU A 663 -14.41 34.91 4.37
C GLU A 663 -15.57 33.90 4.18
N MET A 664 -15.37 32.91 3.30
CA MET A 664 -16.31 31.82 3.12
C MET A 664 -16.39 30.92 4.37
N ASN A 665 -15.27 30.53 4.94
CA ASN A 665 -15.24 29.68 6.13
C ASN A 665 -15.82 30.39 7.36
N GLN A 666 -15.65 31.70 7.50
CA GLN A 666 -16.32 32.49 8.54
C GLN A 666 -17.86 32.42 8.42
N LYS A 667 -18.41 32.55 7.21
CA LYS A 667 -19.86 32.38 6.97
C LYS A 667 -20.31 30.96 7.31
N THR A 668 -19.56 29.94 6.88
CA THR A 668 -19.85 28.53 7.17
C THR A 668 -19.82 28.23 8.66
N LEU A 669 -18.80 28.68 9.39
CA LEU A 669 -18.69 28.54 10.85
C LEU A 669 -19.87 29.20 11.57
N ALA A 670 -20.22 30.43 11.19
CA ALA A 670 -21.34 31.17 11.78
C ALA A 670 -22.72 30.58 11.45
N TYR A 671 -22.88 29.96 10.28
CA TYR A 671 -24.10 29.21 9.93
C TYR A 671 -24.21 27.92 10.73
N ALA A 672 -23.16 27.10 10.70
CA ALA A 672 -23.13 25.78 11.32
C ALA A 672 -23.13 25.83 12.86
N ALA A 673 -22.60 26.90 13.47
CA ALA A 673 -22.72 27.17 14.90
C ALA A 673 -24.19 27.23 15.36
N LYS A 674 -25.09 27.81 14.55
CA LYS A 674 -26.53 27.87 14.84
C LYS A 674 -27.20 26.49 14.83
N LYS A 675 -26.56 25.50 14.22
CA LYS A 675 -26.97 24.08 14.18
C LYS A 675 -26.20 23.21 15.18
N GLY A 676 -25.38 23.81 16.03
CA GLY A 676 -24.59 23.11 17.05
C GLY A 676 -23.40 22.31 16.52
N MET A 677 -22.98 22.54 15.27
CA MET A 677 -21.82 21.85 14.68
C MET A 677 -20.50 22.44 15.16
N LYS A 678 -19.53 21.55 15.36
CA LYS A 678 -18.16 21.84 15.78
C LYS A 678 -17.14 21.50 14.68
N PHE A 679 -15.97 22.11 14.71
CA PHE A 679 -15.01 22.05 13.61
C PHE A 679 -13.58 21.77 14.06
N THR A 680 -12.90 20.88 13.33
CA THR A 680 -11.46 21.00 13.10
C THR A 680 -11.26 22.05 12.01
N ILE A 681 -10.37 23.01 12.22
CA ILE A 681 -9.85 23.82 11.11
C ILE A 681 -8.61 23.13 10.55
N TRP A 682 -8.71 22.61 9.33
CA TRP A 682 -7.56 22.13 8.57
C TRP A 682 -6.99 23.29 7.78
N THR A 683 -5.87 23.83 8.23
CA THR A 683 -5.18 24.88 7.47
C THR A 683 -4.27 24.18 6.47
N GLY A 684 -4.75 24.09 5.22
CA GLY A 684 -3.94 23.66 4.10
C GLY A 684 -2.72 24.57 4.00
N GLU A 685 -1.58 23.96 3.72
CA GLU A 685 -0.36 24.74 3.49
C GLU A 685 -0.59 25.65 2.28
N GLY A 686 -0.10 26.88 2.38
CA GLY A 686 -0.28 27.90 1.35
C GLY A 686 0.54 27.63 0.09
N ASP A 687 0.30 26.50 -0.57
CA ASP A 687 0.77 26.22 -1.92
C ASP A 687 -0.01 27.09 -2.91
N THR A 688 0.35 28.38 -2.93
CA THR A 688 0.36 29.09 -4.21
C THR A 688 1.51 28.52 -5.03
N LEU A 689 1.28 27.34 -5.61
CA LEU A 689 1.93 26.94 -6.85
C LEU A 689 1.58 28.02 -7.87
N ASN A 690 2.51 28.94 -8.10
CA ASN A 690 2.53 29.70 -9.34
C ASN A 690 2.65 28.69 -10.50
N ASP A 691 2.17 29.01 -11.70
CA ASP A 691 2.20 28.12 -12.89
C ASP A 691 3.61 27.69 -13.38
N VAL A 692 4.66 28.02 -12.61
CA VAL A 692 6.08 27.74 -12.83
C VAL A 692 6.72 26.83 -11.76
N GLY A 693 5.97 26.38 -10.76
CA GLY A 693 6.41 25.30 -9.84
C GLY A 693 7.39 25.68 -8.73
N GLU A 694 7.51 26.97 -8.39
CA GLU A 694 8.32 27.41 -7.24
C GLU A 694 7.50 27.42 -5.93
N ILE A 695 7.96 26.66 -4.93
CA ILE A 695 7.38 26.67 -3.57
C ILE A 695 7.76 27.97 -2.87
N ARG A 696 6.78 28.85 -2.60
CA ARG A 696 6.98 29.99 -1.69
C ARG A 696 7.24 29.46 -0.28
N ARG A 697 8.30 29.96 0.37
CA ARG A 697 8.63 29.58 1.75
C ARG A 697 7.53 30.02 2.72
N TRP A 698 7.46 29.31 3.85
CA TRP A 698 6.57 29.50 5.01
C TRP A 698 6.30 30.95 5.47
N GLU A 699 7.17 31.90 5.10
CA GLU A 699 7.19 33.28 5.59
C GLU A 699 6.66 34.29 4.55
N ASP A 700 6.44 33.89 3.30
CA ASP A 700 6.28 34.80 2.16
C ASP A 700 4.90 34.73 1.48
N ASN A 701 3.82 34.82 2.28
CA ASN A 701 2.44 35.05 1.80
C ASN A 701 2.24 36.51 1.33
N SER A 702 3.18 37.07 0.55
CA SER A 702 3.18 38.48 0.08
C SER A 702 2.14 38.82 -1.01
N VAL A 703 0.94 38.22 -0.94
CA VAL A 703 -0.23 38.56 -1.77
C VAL A 703 -1.28 39.33 -0.96
N THR A 704 -1.15 39.39 0.38
CA THR A 704 -2.09 40.08 1.27
C THR A 704 -1.37 40.64 2.50
N ASP A 705 -1.79 41.81 3.02
CA ASP A 705 -1.26 42.42 4.25
C ASP A 705 -1.61 41.67 5.56
N TRP A 706 -2.11 40.43 5.48
CA TRP A 706 -2.57 39.66 6.62
C TRP A 706 -1.53 38.61 7.01
N SER A 707 -1.00 38.71 8.22
CA SER A 707 -0.14 37.64 8.76
C SER A 707 -0.95 36.35 8.99
N ARG A 708 -0.27 35.20 9.07
CA ARG A 708 -0.95 33.92 9.34
C ARG A 708 -1.68 33.94 10.69
N GLU A 709 -1.13 34.62 11.68
CA GLU A 709 -1.76 34.84 12.99
C GLU A 709 -3.08 35.62 12.87
N LYS A 710 -3.13 36.64 11.99
CA LYS A 710 -4.38 37.36 11.70
C LYS A 710 -5.41 36.44 11.02
N MET A 711 -5.00 35.66 10.02
CA MET A 711 -5.87 34.71 9.32
C MET A 711 -6.43 33.65 10.27
N TYR A 712 -5.61 33.13 11.18
CA TYR A 712 -6.02 32.23 12.26
C TYR A 712 -7.02 32.88 13.22
N SER A 713 -6.75 34.10 13.70
CA SER A 713 -7.67 34.81 14.62
C SER A 713 -9.04 35.12 14.00
N MET A 714 -9.13 35.16 12.67
CA MET A 714 -10.40 35.33 11.96
C MET A 714 -11.26 34.05 11.91
N LEU A 715 -10.66 32.88 12.15
CA LEU A 715 -11.36 31.59 12.19
C LEU A 715 -11.56 31.06 13.62
N ASP A 716 -10.83 31.57 14.62
CA ASP A 716 -11.06 31.27 16.04
C ASP A 716 -12.49 31.64 16.46
N SER A 717 -13.24 30.65 16.92
CA SER A 717 -14.65 30.76 17.27
C SER A 717 -15.04 29.66 18.25
N GLU A 718 -16.12 29.86 19.02
CA GLU A 718 -16.52 28.94 20.11
C GLU A 718 -16.86 27.51 19.66
N ASN A 719 -17.02 27.27 18.36
CA ASN A 719 -17.28 25.95 17.79
C ASN A 719 -16.07 25.35 17.04
N VAL A 720 -14.89 25.97 17.09
CA VAL A 720 -13.63 25.32 16.70
C VAL A 720 -13.12 24.49 17.87
N ILE A 721 -12.87 23.21 17.65
CA ILE A 721 -12.44 22.26 18.70
C ILE A 721 -10.98 21.84 18.60
N ASN A 722 -10.35 21.93 17.43
CA ASN A 722 -8.91 21.74 17.25
C ASN A 722 -8.43 22.37 15.92
N TRP A 723 -7.11 22.41 15.76
CA TRP A 723 -6.45 22.92 14.56
C TRP A 723 -5.53 21.85 13.96
N LEU A 724 -5.80 21.39 12.74
CA LEU A 724 -4.89 20.57 11.95
C LEU A 724 -4.05 21.54 11.10
N VAL A 725 -2.83 21.80 11.56
CA VAL A 725 -2.04 22.96 11.09
C VAL A 725 -0.87 22.59 10.19
N LEU A 726 -0.55 21.30 10.14
CA LEU A 726 0.54 20.74 9.37
C LEU A 726 0.07 19.41 8.80
N ASP A 727 0.30 19.21 7.52
CA ASP A 727 -0.17 18.08 6.74
C ASP A 727 1.04 17.44 6.04
N GLU A 728 1.06 16.12 5.98
CA GLU A 728 2.15 15.30 5.40
C GLU A 728 3.59 15.85 5.65
N PRO A 729 4.02 16.07 6.91
CA PRO A 729 5.31 16.68 7.25
C PRO A 729 6.53 15.88 6.80
N GLU A 730 6.36 14.65 6.31
CA GLU A 730 7.43 13.76 5.88
C GLU A 730 8.29 14.30 4.73
N TYR A 731 7.71 15.19 3.92
CA TYR A 731 8.39 15.92 2.84
C TYR A 731 9.27 17.09 3.35
N ARG A 732 9.27 17.36 4.66
CA ARG A 732 9.85 18.56 5.29
C ARG A 732 10.94 18.19 6.33
N LYS A 733 11.67 19.20 6.84
CA LYS A 733 12.67 18.99 7.90
C LYS A 733 12.00 18.99 9.28
N ALA A 734 12.32 17.99 10.10
CA ALA A 734 11.73 17.82 11.42
C ALA A 734 11.87 19.05 12.35
N ASP A 735 13.01 19.74 12.35
CA ASP A 735 13.21 20.92 13.20
C ASP A 735 12.37 22.13 12.77
N GLU A 736 12.11 22.30 11.47
CA GLU A 736 11.23 23.34 10.92
C GLU A 736 9.78 23.06 11.35
N CYS A 737 9.32 21.81 11.17
CA CYS A 737 8.01 21.35 11.64
C CYS A 737 7.86 21.51 13.17
N LYS A 738 8.91 21.21 13.94
CA LYS A 738 8.93 21.37 15.41
C LYS A 738 8.78 22.83 15.83
N ALA A 739 9.55 23.73 15.23
CA ALA A 739 9.49 25.16 15.51
C ALA A 739 8.12 25.75 15.15
N PHE A 740 7.52 25.29 14.04
CA PHE A 740 6.18 25.69 13.64
C PHE A 740 5.11 25.19 14.62
N MET A 741 5.07 23.89 14.94
CA MET A 741 4.10 23.33 15.90
C MET A 741 4.18 24.02 17.27
N GLN A 742 5.39 24.34 17.75
CA GLN A 742 5.60 25.11 18.99
C GLN A 742 5.10 26.55 18.91
N ARG A 743 5.20 27.21 17.75
CA ARG A 743 4.65 28.55 17.52
C ARG A 743 3.11 28.49 17.54
N THR A 744 2.54 27.54 16.81
CA THR A 744 1.09 27.44 16.62
C THR A 744 0.36 27.02 17.91
N LYS A 745 0.95 26.17 18.75
CA LYS A 745 0.44 25.89 20.11
C LYS A 745 0.43 27.09 21.06
N LYS A 746 1.30 28.08 20.84
CA LYS A 746 1.25 29.35 21.60
C LYS A 746 0.15 30.29 21.08
N LEU A 747 -0.22 30.18 19.80
CA LEU A 747 -1.32 30.95 19.21
C LEU A 747 -2.69 30.41 19.61
N PHE A 748 -2.82 29.08 19.77
CA PHE A 748 -4.06 28.41 20.16
C PHE A 748 -3.96 27.76 21.54
N PRO A 749 -3.82 28.52 22.64
CA PRO A 749 -3.60 27.92 23.95
C PRO A 749 -4.80 27.14 24.49
N TYR A 750 -6.01 27.34 23.93
CA TYR A 750 -7.29 26.79 24.39
C TYR A 750 -7.82 25.61 23.56
N ASN A 751 -7.15 25.24 22.48
CA ASN A 751 -7.63 24.24 21.52
C ASN A 751 -6.45 23.37 21.07
N PRO A 752 -6.57 22.04 21.08
CA PRO A 752 -5.52 21.13 20.60
C PRO A 752 -5.00 21.50 19.21
N VAL A 753 -3.68 21.43 19.04
CA VAL A 753 -3.02 21.63 17.75
C VAL A 753 -2.40 20.32 17.30
N GLN A 754 -2.80 19.88 16.11
CA GLN A 754 -2.44 18.60 15.54
C GLN A 754 -1.76 18.70 14.18
N MET A 755 -1.11 17.61 13.81
CA MET A 755 -0.54 17.39 12.48
C MET A 755 -1.01 16.03 11.96
N ASN A 756 -1.30 15.96 10.66
CA ASN A 756 -1.54 14.71 9.97
C ASN A 756 -0.22 14.17 9.40
N ASN A 757 0.02 12.86 9.44
CA ASN A 757 1.26 12.22 8.97
C ASN A 757 0.91 11.29 7.81
N CYS A 758 1.68 11.36 6.72
CA CYS A 758 1.31 10.72 5.46
C CYS A 758 1.32 9.18 5.54
N TRP A 759 0.98 8.51 4.43
CA TRP A 759 0.96 7.04 4.30
C TRP A 759 2.26 6.31 4.73
N MET A 760 3.41 7.00 4.75
CA MET A 760 4.66 6.46 5.31
C MET A 760 4.60 6.22 6.83
N GLY A 761 3.61 6.82 7.51
CA GLY A 761 3.42 6.80 8.95
C GLY A 761 4.39 7.72 9.68
N ILE A 762 4.21 7.82 11.01
CA ILE A 762 5.06 8.65 11.87
C ILE A 762 6.48 8.08 11.89
N SER A 763 7.35 8.55 10.99
CA SER A 763 8.76 8.18 11.01
C SER A 763 9.42 8.64 12.31
N GLY A 764 10.49 7.97 12.74
CA GLY A 764 11.20 8.33 13.98
C GLY A 764 11.68 9.78 14.04
N ARG A 765 11.79 10.46 12.89
CA ARG A 765 12.09 11.90 12.78
C ARG A 765 10.96 12.80 13.32
N PHE A 766 9.71 12.34 13.27
CA PHE A 766 8.52 13.12 13.65
C PHE A 766 7.83 12.62 14.92
N ALA A 767 8.15 11.41 15.40
CA ALA A 767 7.60 10.85 16.64
C ALA A 767 7.82 11.75 17.88
N GLY A 768 8.87 12.56 17.89
CA GLY A 768 9.18 13.54 18.94
C GLY A 768 8.55 14.93 18.77
N LEU A 769 7.63 15.13 17.80
CA LEU A 769 6.99 16.44 17.58
C LEU A 769 5.93 16.75 18.66
N PRO A 770 5.79 18.04 19.05
CA PRO A 770 4.95 18.45 20.18
C PRO A 770 3.46 18.57 19.84
N THR A 771 2.93 17.67 19.02
CA THR A 771 1.50 17.59 18.67
C THR A 771 0.64 17.18 19.86
N ASP A 772 -0.59 17.68 19.93
CA ASP A 772 -1.57 17.34 20.97
C ASP A 772 -2.34 16.05 20.68
N ILE A 773 -2.63 15.81 19.40
CA ILE A 773 -3.28 14.62 18.88
C ILE A 773 -2.31 13.95 17.90
N LEU A 774 -2.25 12.61 17.92
CA LEU A 774 -1.52 11.83 16.91
C LEU A 774 -2.48 11.48 15.78
N MET A 775 -2.09 11.67 14.52
CA MET A 775 -2.94 11.38 13.36
C MET A 775 -2.14 10.82 12.19
N VAL A 776 -2.75 9.92 11.42
CA VAL A 776 -2.19 9.29 10.20
C VAL A 776 -3.30 9.11 9.16
N ASP A 777 -2.94 9.07 7.88
CA ASP A 777 -3.86 9.00 6.72
C ASP A 777 -3.61 7.79 5.81
N TYR A 778 -3.30 6.63 6.37
CA TYR A 778 -2.96 5.45 5.58
C TYR A 778 -4.22 4.75 5.03
N TYR A 779 -4.54 5.05 3.77
CA TYR A 779 -5.82 4.71 3.13
C TYR A 779 -5.97 3.26 2.64
N LEU A 780 -7.18 2.72 2.78
CA LEU A 780 -7.53 1.33 2.41
C LEU A 780 -7.52 1.04 0.90
N THR A 781 -7.85 2.03 0.08
CA THR A 781 -8.10 1.82 -1.35
C THR A 781 -6.85 1.97 -2.23
N CYS A 782 -5.69 2.23 -1.64
CA CYS A 782 -4.39 2.16 -2.31
C CYS A 782 -4.08 0.75 -2.83
N ASP A 783 -3.41 0.65 -3.99
CA ASP A 783 -2.95 -0.62 -4.57
C ASP A 783 -2.18 -1.47 -3.55
N GLY A 784 -2.66 -2.69 -3.30
CA GLY A 784 -2.03 -3.67 -2.39
C GLY A 784 -2.22 -3.40 -0.89
N THR A 785 -2.97 -2.39 -0.46
CA THR A 785 -3.25 -2.15 0.97
C THR A 785 -4.37 -3.08 1.46
N THR A 786 -4.18 -3.70 2.62
CA THR A 786 -5.22 -4.49 3.31
C THR A 786 -5.79 -3.74 4.51
N LEU A 787 -6.98 -4.17 4.94
CA LEU A 787 -7.63 -3.57 6.10
C LEU A 787 -6.88 -3.78 7.42
N ASP A 788 -6.22 -4.92 7.62
CA ASP A 788 -5.35 -5.06 8.81
C ASP A 788 -4.16 -4.11 8.76
N MET A 789 -3.57 -3.87 7.58
CA MET A 789 -2.49 -2.88 7.45
C MET A 789 -2.96 -1.47 7.84
N VAL A 790 -4.17 -1.07 7.44
CA VAL A 790 -4.81 0.19 7.89
C VAL A 790 -4.93 0.21 9.41
N VAL A 791 -5.62 -0.77 9.99
CA VAL A 791 -5.89 -0.79 11.44
C VAL A 791 -4.60 -0.93 12.28
N SER A 792 -3.59 -1.63 11.77
CA SER A 792 -2.29 -1.79 12.45
C SER A 792 -1.54 -0.46 12.67
N LYS A 793 -1.83 0.59 11.89
CA LYS A 793 -1.24 1.92 12.15
C LYS A 793 -1.69 2.49 13.50
N VAL A 794 -2.89 2.15 13.99
CA VAL A 794 -3.35 2.52 15.34
C VAL A 794 -2.50 1.84 16.41
N ASP A 795 -2.11 0.56 16.20
CA ASP A 795 -1.18 -0.15 17.09
C ASP A 795 0.17 0.62 17.20
N VAL A 796 0.64 1.24 16.11
CA VAL A 796 1.83 2.11 16.11
C VAL A 796 1.57 3.42 16.84
N LEU A 797 0.50 4.16 16.50
CA LEU A 797 0.19 5.46 17.10
C LEU A 797 0.06 5.38 18.63
N ARG A 798 -0.61 4.36 19.17
CA ARG A 798 -0.73 4.21 20.64
C ARG A 798 0.61 3.89 21.32
N SER A 799 1.54 3.23 20.63
CA SER A 799 2.81 2.79 21.22
C SER A 799 3.81 3.94 21.45
N ILE A 800 3.69 5.04 20.68
CA ILE A 800 4.58 6.19 20.79
C ILE A 800 4.14 7.23 21.85
N ALA A 801 2.86 7.30 22.22
CA ALA A 801 2.37 8.18 23.28
C ALA A 801 1.07 7.67 23.93
N PRO A 802 1.15 6.88 25.02
CA PRO A 802 0.00 6.13 25.56
C PRO A 802 -1.15 7.01 26.06
N GLY A 803 -0.89 8.24 26.50
CA GLY A 803 -1.91 9.19 26.97
C GLY A 803 -2.50 10.10 25.90
N LYS A 804 -1.99 10.09 24.66
CA LYS A 804 -2.48 11.00 23.61
C LYS A 804 -3.69 10.43 22.87
N PRO A 805 -4.65 11.27 22.46
CA PRO A 805 -5.61 10.91 21.44
C PRO A 805 -4.91 10.45 20.16
N CYS A 806 -5.43 9.37 19.56
CA CYS A 806 -4.93 8.86 18.29
C CYS A 806 -6.08 8.83 17.27
N TRP A 807 -6.02 9.75 16.33
CA TRP A 807 -6.99 9.93 15.27
C TRP A 807 -6.49 9.31 13.97
N TYR A 808 -7.41 9.16 13.03
CA TYR A 808 -7.12 8.54 11.74
C TYR A 808 -7.88 9.29 10.64
N PHE A 809 -7.18 9.64 9.55
CA PHE A 809 -7.79 10.05 8.29
C PHE A 809 -8.18 8.79 7.50
N MET A 810 -9.44 8.40 7.66
CA MET A 810 -10.05 7.23 7.06
C MET A 810 -10.33 7.47 5.58
N GLU A 811 -10.22 6.41 4.79
CA GLU A 811 -10.58 6.42 3.38
C GLU A 811 -12.10 6.48 3.23
N SER A 812 -12.59 7.22 2.24
CA SER A 812 -14.00 7.23 1.87
C SER A 812 -14.18 7.30 0.37
N GLU A 813 -13.92 8.45 -0.26
CA GLU A 813 -14.05 8.57 -1.72
C GLU A 813 -12.91 9.42 -2.27
N ASN A 814 -11.68 8.93 -2.10
CA ASN A 814 -10.53 9.61 -2.65
C ASN A 814 -10.39 9.30 -4.15
N SER A 815 -10.67 10.29 -5.02
CA SER A 815 -10.49 10.18 -6.47
C SER A 815 -9.01 9.97 -6.91
N LEU A 816 -8.07 9.96 -5.96
CA LEU A 816 -6.66 9.64 -6.14
C LEU A 816 -6.33 8.16 -5.89
N HIS A 817 -7.32 7.27 -5.73
CA HIS A 817 -7.14 5.83 -5.51
C HIS A 817 -7.88 4.98 -6.57
N PRO A 818 -7.41 3.76 -6.89
CA PRO A 818 -8.00 2.88 -7.91
C PRO A 818 -9.45 2.46 -7.68
N ARG A 819 -9.99 2.66 -6.48
CA ARG A 819 -11.34 2.22 -6.10
C ARG A 819 -11.84 3.04 -4.92
N ILE A 820 -13.15 2.96 -4.68
CA ILE A 820 -13.75 3.33 -3.40
C ILE A 820 -13.88 2.09 -2.50
N PRO A 821 -13.95 2.23 -1.16
CA PRO A 821 -14.21 1.11 -0.27
C PRO A 821 -15.68 0.71 -0.36
N SER A 822 -15.95 -0.58 -0.12
CA SER A 822 -17.31 -1.08 0.04
C SER A 822 -17.96 -0.50 1.30
N TYR A 823 -19.28 -0.58 1.40
CA TYR A 823 -19.98 -0.28 2.65
C TYR A 823 -19.40 -1.10 3.80
N LYS A 824 -19.20 -2.42 3.62
CA LYS A 824 -18.62 -3.28 4.67
C LYS A 824 -17.18 -2.88 5.00
N GLU A 825 -16.35 -2.63 3.99
CA GLU A 825 -14.97 -2.16 4.16
C GLU A 825 -14.91 -0.82 4.91
N GLN A 826 -15.77 0.14 4.56
CA GLN A 826 -15.80 1.46 5.18
C GLN A 826 -16.21 1.41 6.64
N ILE A 827 -17.19 0.58 6.98
CA ILE A 827 -17.57 0.39 8.39
C ILE A 827 -16.45 -0.35 9.14
N ALA A 828 -15.84 -1.37 8.52
CA ALA A 828 -14.80 -2.18 9.14
C ALA A 828 -13.48 -1.42 9.37
N GLN A 829 -13.10 -0.47 8.50
CA GLN A 829 -11.97 0.43 8.80
C GLN A 829 -12.28 1.32 10.01
N CYS A 830 -13.50 1.83 10.12
CA CYS A 830 -13.89 2.68 11.25
C CYS A 830 -13.85 1.90 12.57
N TRP A 831 -14.65 0.82 12.69
CA TRP A 831 -14.71 0.05 13.93
C TRP A 831 -13.46 -0.78 14.22
N GLY A 832 -12.73 -1.22 13.20
CA GLY A 832 -11.41 -1.84 13.36
C GLY A 832 -10.40 -0.88 13.98
N SER A 833 -10.32 0.36 13.49
CA SER A 833 -9.46 1.41 14.07
C SER A 833 -9.89 1.81 15.47
N ILE A 834 -11.20 1.95 15.75
CA ILE A 834 -11.71 2.17 17.11
C ILE A 834 -11.32 1.01 18.03
N ALA A 835 -11.52 -0.24 17.60
CA ALA A 835 -11.19 -1.43 18.37
C ALA A 835 -9.67 -1.61 18.59
N ALA A 836 -8.82 -1.06 17.72
CA ALA A 836 -7.37 -0.96 17.96
C ALA A 836 -6.96 0.19 18.90
N GLY A 837 -7.90 1.04 19.32
CA GLY A 837 -7.68 2.13 20.27
C GLY A 837 -7.54 3.52 19.62
N SER A 838 -8.16 3.75 18.46
CA SER A 838 -8.36 5.10 17.92
C SER A 838 -9.47 5.82 18.70
N SER A 839 -9.29 7.11 18.94
CA SER A 839 -10.19 7.96 19.71
C SER A 839 -10.80 9.12 18.90
N GLY A 840 -10.76 9.01 17.58
CA GLY A 840 -11.39 9.96 16.67
C GLY A 840 -11.14 9.63 15.20
N LEU A 841 -12.17 9.82 14.37
CA LEU A 841 -12.12 9.53 12.94
C LEU A 841 -12.38 10.81 12.14
N SER A 842 -11.62 10.98 11.07
CA SER A 842 -11.84 11.98 10.01
C SER A 842 -11.93 11.27 8.68
N TRP A 843 -12.81 11.66 7.75
CA TRP A 843 -12.92 11.00 6.44
C TRP A 843 -12.42 11.89 5.30
N PHE A 844 -11.60 11.31 4.42
CA PHE A 844 -11.13 11.96 3.20
C PHE A 844 -12.21 11.89 2.12
N VAL A 845 -13.13 12.84 2.18
CA VAL A 845 -14.21 13.09 1.23
C VAL A 845 -14.67 14.54 1.39
N ASN A 846 -15.03 15.24 0.32
CA ASN A 846 -15.63 16.58 0.40
C ASN A 846 -17.15 16.50 0.61
N MET A 847 -17.81 15.72 -0.23
CA MET A 847 -19.18 15.22 -0.06
C MET A 847 -19.24 13.86 -0.78
N PRO A 848 -19.88 12.83 -0.21
CA PRO A 848 -20.06 11.57 -0.91
C PRO A 848 -20.71 11.72 -2.29
N THR A 849 -20.31 10.87 -3.21
CA THR A 849 -20.74 10.81 -4.61
C THR A 849 -21.37 9.46 -4.94
N SER A 850 -21.11 8.45 -4.10
CA SER A 850 -21.72 7.13 -4.12
C SER A 850 -22.67 6.93 -2.93
N ARG A 851 -23.71 6.11 -3.13
CA ARG A 851 -24.66 5.79 -2.07
C ARG A 851 -24.07 4.89 -0.98
N CYS A 852 -23.23 3.92 -1.35
CA CYS A 852 -22.62 2.98 -0.40
C CYS A 852 -21.73 3.70 0.64
N CYS A 853 -20.88 4.64 0.22
CA CYS A 853 -20.05 5.40 1.16
C CYS A 853 -20.87 6.38 2.01
N TYR A 854 -21.88 7.04 1.42
CA TYR A 854 -22.77 7.91 2.19
C TYR A 854 -23.50 7.14 3.32
N ASP A 855 -24.14 6.01 2.98
CA ASP A 855 -24.88 5.22 3.97
C ASP A 855 -23.93 4.64 5.05
N ALA A 856 -22.71 4.23 4.67
CA ALA A 856 -21.69 3.80 5.63
C ALA A 856 -21.27 4.90 6.62
N LEU A 857 -21.08 6.13 6.13
CA LEU A 857 -20.76 7.29 6.95
C LEU A 857 -21.89 7.63 7.92
N VAL A 858 -23.15 7.59 7.47
CA VAL A 858 -24.34 7.83 8.31
C VAL A 858 -24.44 6.77 9.41
N ASP A 859 -24.29 5.48 9.05
CA ASP A 859 -24.38 4.38 10.01
C ASP A 859 -23.27 4.45 11.06
N VAL A 860 -21.99 4.60 10.67
CA VAL A 860 -20.89 4.76 11.64
C VAL A 860 -21.10 5.98 12.54
N ASN A 861 -21.55 7.12 11.99
CA ASN A 861 -21.79 8.30 12.81
C ASN A 861 -22.92 8.07 13.84
N ARG A 862 -24.04 7.42 13.44
CA ARG A 862 -25.10 7.03 14.38
C ARG A 862 -24.55 6.09 15.46
N GLU A 863 -23.89 5.01 15.05
CA GLU A 863 -23.36 3.99 15.96
C GLU A 863 -22.32 4.56 16.94
N ILE A 864 -21.50 5.54 16.53
CA ILE A 864 -20.58 6.27 17.41
C ILE A 864 -21.33 7.16 18.40
N LEU A 865 -22.36 7.91 17.95
CA LEU A 865 -23.14 8.78 18.83
C LEU A 865 -23.90 7.99 19.90
N ASP A 866 -24.48 6.84 19.53
CA ASP A 866 -25.15 5.91 20.44
C ASP A 866 -24.19 5.28 21.48
N ASN A 867 -22.88 5.34 21.25
CA ASN A 867 -21.84 4.76 22.11
C ASN A 867 -20.86 5.78 22.69
N VAL A 868 -21.09 7.10 22.50
CA VAL A 868 -20.14 8.15 22.89
C VAL A 868 -19.80 8.11 24.37
N ASP A 869 -20.78 7.80 25.24
CA ASP A 869 -20.56 7.73 26.68
C ASP A 869 -19.64 6.60 27.11
N PHE A 870 -19.65 5.48 26.38
CA PHE A 870 -18.77 4.32 26.59
C PHE A 870 -17.39 4.52 25.95
N LEU A 871 -17.34 5.07 24.73
CA LEU A 871 -16.09 5.35 24.00
C LEU A 871 -15.25 6.41 24.73
N CYS A 872 -15.90 7.42 25.30
CA CYS A 872 -15.30 8.44 26.17
C CYS A 872 -15.46 8.14 27.67
N SER A 873 -15.65 6.86 28.06
CA SER A 873 -15.73 6.49 29.47
C SER A 873 -14.33 6.42 30.09
N ASP A 874 -14.22 6.95 31.30
CA ASP A 874 -13.01 6.83 32.12
C ASP A 874 -13.04 5.59 33.04
N GLU A 875 -14.17 4.87 33.08
CA GLU A 875 -14.34 3.66 33.90
C GLU A 875 -13.45 2.51 33.42
N LEU A 876 -12.72 1.93 34.37
CA LEU A 876 -11.84 0.79 34.13
C LEU A 876 -12.62 -0.52 34.12
N CYS A 877 -12.30 -1.38 33.15
CA CYS A 877 -12.82 -2.73 32.99
C CYS A 877 -11.76 -3.60 32.30
N GLY A 878 -11.73 -4.90 32.60
CA GLY A 878 -10.96 -5.86 31.83
C GLY A 878 -11.39 -5.90 30.35
N GLY A 879 -10.49 -6.39 29.49
CA GLY A 879 -10.75 -6.50 28.04
C GLY A 879 -11.08 -7.91 27.61
N ALA A 880 -12.24 -8.10 26.97
CA ALA A 880 -12.61 -9.36 26.34
C ALA A 880 -11.63 -9.74 25.23
N ILE A 881 -11.42 -11.04 25.02
CA ILE A 881 -10.50 -11.58 24.01
C ILE A 881 -11.24 -12.60 23.15
N ALA A 882 -11.23 -12.39 21.84
CA ALA A 882 -11.67 -13.33 20.82
C ALA A 882 -10.60 -14.43 20.61
N SER A 883 -10.98 -15.66 20.29
CA SER A 883 -10.04 -16.73 19.94
C SER A 883 -9.18 -16.43 18.71
N GLU A 884 -9.60 -15.46 17.89
CA GLU A 884 -8.97 -14.99 16.65
C GLU A 884 -8.39 -13.56 16.80
N THR A 885 -8.14 -13.06 18.04
CA THR A 885 -7.72 -11.66 18.29
C THR A 885 -6.43 -11.23 17.64
N GLU A 886 -5.56 -12.19 17.32
CA GLU A 886 -4.18 -11.91 16.96
C GLU A 886 -4.06 -11.32 15.55
N ASN A 887 -5.09 -11.47 14.70
CA ASN A 887 -4.97 -11.14 13.27
C ASN A 887 -6.19 -10.53 12.58
N TYR A 888 -7.40 -10.94 12.95
CA TYR A 888 -8.58 -10.56 12.17
C TYR A 888 -9.70 -10.00 13.03
N ILE A 889 -9.95 -10.55 14.21
CA ILE A 889 -11.00 -10.02 15.08
C ILE A 889 -10.40 -9.00 16.04
N ARG A 890 -10.43 -7.73 15.64
CA ARG A 890 -10.08 -6.61 16.52
C ARG A 890 -11.16 -6.49 17.60
N CYS A 891 -10.76 -6.19 18.84
CA CYS A 891 -11.64 -6.22 20.01
C CYS A 891 -11.25 -5.13 21.03
N LEU A 892 -12.23 -4.35 21.50
CA LEU A 892 -12.08 -3.38 22.58
C LEU A 892 -13.25 -3.46 23.54
N THR A 893 -12.99 -3.49 24.85
CA THR A 893 -14.05 -3.44 25.87
C THR A 893 -14.10 -2.07 26.54
N ARG A 894 -15.31 -1.56 26.76
CA ARG A 894 -15.58 -0.35 27.54
C ARG A 894 -16.73 -0.60 28.49
N LYS A 895 -16.79 0.16 29.56
CA LYS A 895 -17.81 0.08 30.60
C LYS A 895 -18.40 1.46 30.86
N HIS A 896 -19.69 1.52 31.13
CA HIS A 896 -20.31 2.71 31.70
C HIS A 896 -21.43 2.29 32.67
N GLY A 897 -21.30 2.65 33.95
CA GLY A 897 -22.20 2.21 35.00
C GLY A 897 -22.19 0.69 35.20
N ASP A 898 -23.36 0.07 35.18
CA ASP A 898 -23.54 -1.40 35.27
C ASP A 898 -23.67 -2.08 33.89
N GLU A 899 -23.19 -1.43 32.83
CA GLU A 899 -23.26 -1.94 31.45
C GLU A 899 -21.88 -1.95 30.77
N TRP A 900 -21.64 -2.96 29.93
CA TRP A 900 -20.43 -3.10 29.12
C TRP A 900 -20.75 -3.03 27.62
N ARG A 901 -19.75 -2.56 26.86
CA ARG A 901 -19.67 -2.63 25.40
C ARG A 901 -18.44 -3.42 25.01
N ILE A 902 -18.59 -4.34 24.06
CA ILE A 902 -17.46 -4.98 23.38
C ILE A 902 -17.58 -4.62 21.90
N TYR A 903 -16.67 -3.79 21.41
CA TYR A 903 -16.60 -3.40 20.01
C TYR A 903 -15.69 -4.38 19.27
N THR A 904 -16.19 -4.98 18.19
CA THR A 904 -15.43 -5.98 17.45
C THR A 904 -15.55 -5.80 15.95
N THR A 905 -14.51 -6.17 15.23
CA THR A 905 -14.49 -6.08 13.77
C THR A 905 -13.58 -7.13 13.17
N ASN A 906 -14.09 -7.83 12.18
CA ASN A 906 -13.31 -8.69 11.31
C ASN A 906 -12.58 -7.86 10.25
N VAL A 907 -11.27 -7.66 10.37
CA VAL A 907 -10.46 -6.94 9.37
C VAL A 907 -10.06 -7.83 8.17
N ASN A 908 -10.61 -9.04 8.08
CA ASN A 908 -10.40 -9.99 7.01
C ASN A 908 -11.54 -9.93 5.97
N PRO A 909 -11.27 -10.00 4.65
CA PRO A 909 -12.31 -10.21 3.64
C PRO A 909 -13.03 -11.57 3.73
N HIS A 910 -12.50 -12.53 4.48
CA HIS A 910 -13.06 -13.88 4.63
C HIS A 910 -13.84 -14.04 5.95
N PRO A 911 -14.90 -14.88 5.96
CA PRO A 911 -15.68 -15.14 7.17
C PRO A 911 -14.90 -15.94 8.22
N ASN A 912 -15.26 -15.73 9.49
CA ASN A 912 -14.81 -16.52 10.63
C ASN A 912 -16.03 -17.19 11.27
N GLU A 913 -16.27 -18.46 10.94
CA GLU A 913 -17.50 -19.19 11.32
C GLU A 913 -17.67 -19.42 12.83
N LYS A 914 -16.58 -19.36 13.61
CA LYS A 914 -16.61 -19.67 15.05
C LYS A 914 -15.55 -18.92 15.84
N VAL A 915 -15.91 -17.71 16.25
CA VAL A 915 -15.12 -16.86 17.13
C VAL A 915 -15.60 -17.03 18.57
N CYS A 916 -14.68 -17.28 19.51
CA CYS A 916 -14.99 -17.43 20.93
C CYS A 916 -14.52 -16.20 21.71
N PHE A 917 -15.42 -15.47 22.36
CA PHE A 917 -15.08 -14.31 23.18
C PHE A 917 -15.00 -14.69 24.66
N VAL A 918 -13.80 -14.73 25.21
CA VAL A 918 -13.56 -14.85 26.65
C VAL A 918 -13.82 -13.50 27.31
N LEU A 919 -14.74 -13.48 28.27
CA LEU A 919 -15.20 -12.28 28.96
C LEU A 919 -14.34 -11.98 30.20
N PRO A 920 -14.16 -10.70 30.56
CA PRO A 920 -13.61 -10.28 31.85
C PRO A 920 -14.37 -10.90 33.04
N PRO A 921 -13.69 -11.27 34.15
CA PRO A 921 -14.34 -11.91 35.31
C PRO A 921 -15.42 -11.07 36.00
N GLU A 922 -15.39 -9.74 35.81
CA GLU A 922 -16.37 -8.77 36.29
C GLU A 922 -17.72 -8.85 35.55
N ILE A 923 -17.77 -9.43 34.35
CA ILE A 923 -19.01 -9.61 33.59
C ILE A 923 -19.72 -10.87 34.09
N PRO A 924 -21.02 -10.80 34.48
CA PRO A 924 -21.72 -11.93 35.07
C PRO A 924 -21.74 -13.20 34.22
N ALA A 925 -21.62 -14.34 34.90
CA ALA A 925 -21.83 -15.64 34.27
C ALA A 925 -23.29 -15.78 33.81
N ASN A 926 -23.48 -16.26 32.58
CA ASN A 926 -24.79 -16.31 31.92
C ASN A 926 -25.45 -14.93 31.71
N ALA A 927 -24.68 -13.85 31.67
CA ALA A 927 -25.16 -12.57 31.16
C ALA A 927 -25.71 -12.71 29.72
N LYS A 928 -26.79 -11.98 29.46
CA LYS A 928 -27.39 -11.80 28.13
C LYS A 928 -26.49 -10.90 27.30
N VAL A 929 -26.18 -11.30 26.07
CA VAL A 929 -25.29 -10.58 25.16
C VAL A 929 -26.08 -10.18 23.92
N GLU A 930 -26.55 -8.95 23.88
CA GLU A 930 -27.23 -8.41 22.69
C GLU A 930 -26.19 -7.99 21.66
N VAL A 931 -26.44 -8.28 20.38
CA VAL A 931 -25.65 -7.72 19.29
C VAL A 931 -26.42 -6.55 18.69
N MET A 932 -25.94 -5.35 18.99
CA MET A 932 -26.57 -4.10 18.62
C MET A 932 -26.69 -3.99 17.10
N TYR A 933 -27.76 -3.35 16.63
CA TYR A 933 -28.07 -3.11 15.20
C TYR A 933 -28.36 -4.37 14.36
N GLU A 934 -28.19 -5.57 14.90
CA GLU A 934 -28.40 -6.85 14.20
C GLU A 934 -29.66 -7.61 14.65
N ASN A 935 -30.43 -7.07 15.61
CA ASN A 935 -31.65 -7.68 16.17
C ASN A 935 -31.49 -9.14 16.63
N ARG A 936 -30.30 -9.48 17.15
CA ARG A 936 -29.97 -10.85 17.61
C ARG A 936 -29.34 -10.84 18.99
N GLU A 937 -29.53 -11.95 19.69
CA GLU A 937 -29.10 -12.13 21.08
C GLU A 937 -28.32 -13.43 21.22
N LEU A 938 -27.22 -13.34 21.95
CA LEU A 938 -26.34 -14.44 22.33
C LEU A 938 -26.38 -14.62 23.85
N GLN A 939 -25.92 -15.77 24.30
CA GLN A 939 -25.94 -16.16 25.71
C GLN A 939 -24.52 -16.52 26.14
N SER A 940 -23.98 -15.78 27.13
CA SER A 940 -22.70 -16.17 27.72
C SER A 940 -22.86 -17.46 28.54
N LYS A 941 -21.76 -18.20 28.68
CA LYS A 941 -21.70 -19.52 29.32
C LYS A 941 -20.42 -19.62 30.15
N ILE A 942 -20.47 -20.39 31.23
CA ILE A 942 -19.25 -20.85 31.92
C ILE A 942 -18.74 -22.07 31.16
N GLY A 943 -17.46 -22.10 30.82
CA GLY A 943 -16.81 -23.29 30.27
C GLY A 943 -15.32 -23.32 30.52
N THR A 944 -14.68 -24.35 29.98
CA THR A 944 -13.27 -24.64 30.18
C THR A 944 -12.54 -24.46 28.86
N LEU A 945 -11.63 -23.48 28.79
CA LEU A 945 -10.85 -23.16 27.59
C LEU A 945 -9.35 -23.24 27.89
N GLY A 946 -8.56 -23.63 26.88
CA GLY A 946 -7.10 -23.77 26.99
C GLY A 946 -6.61 -25.04 27.70
N PRO A 947 -5.29 -25.31 27.65
CA PRO A 947 -4.68 -26.51 28.25
C PRO A 947 -4.76 -26.52 29.78
N ASP A 948 -4.75 -25.34 30.42
CA ASP A 948 -4.74 -25.17 31.88
C ASP A 948 -6.12 -25.39 32.54
N LYS A 949 -7.15 -25.60 31.71
CA LYS A 949 -8.54 -25.89 32.13
C LYS A 949 -9.17 -24.87 33.09
N ALA A 950 -8.77 -23.60 33.02
CA ALA A 950 -9.44 -22.52 33.74
C ALA A 950 -10.93 -22.45 33.36
N LYS A 951 -11.80 -22.23 34.34
CA LYS A 951 -13.21 -21.89 34.09
C LYS A 951 -13.30 -20.41 33.75
N VAL A 952 -13.88 -20.10 32.59
CA VAL A 952 -14.05 -18.73 32.11
C VAL A 952 -15.48 -18.50 31.61
N ASN A 953 -15.94 -17.25 31.72
CA ASN A 953 -17.16 -16.79 31.06
C ASN A 953 -16.83 -16.54 29.59
N TYR A 954 -17.65 -17.04 28.66
CA TYR A 954 -17.45 -16.80 27.24
C TYR A 954 -18.76 -16.84 26.46
N PHE A 955 -18.76 -16.29 25.24
CA PHE A 955 -19.79 -16.57 24.24
C PHE A 955 -19.16 -16.94 22.88
N LEU A 956 -19.96 -17.48 21.96
CA LEU A 956 -19.54 -17.81 20.60
C LEU A 956 -20.32 -16.97 19.60
N ASP A 957 -19.66 -16.57 18.52
CA ASP A 957 -20.29 -15.86 17.40
C ASP A 957 -19.61 -16.21 16.05
N SER A 958 -20.20 -15.76 14.94
CA SER A 958 -19.68 -15.96 13.58
C SER A 958 -19.65 -14.64 12.81
N PHE A 959 -18.51 -14.29 12.20
CA PHE A 959 -18.34 -13.05 11.44
C PHE A 959 -18.34 -13.33 9.94
N GLU A 960 -19.03 -12.52 9.15
CA GLU A 960 -18.73 -12.41 7.73
C GLU A 960 -17.40 -11.68 7.49
N GLY A 961 -16.90 -11.72 6.25
CA GLY A 961 -15.81 -10.82 5.83
C GLY A 961 -16.20 -9.36 6.06
N PHE A 962 -15.29 -8.59 6.67
CA PHE A 962 -15.51 -7.18 7.03
C PHE A 962 -16.74 -6.90 7.94
N ALA A 963 -17.24 -7.90 8.68
CA ALA A 963 -18.30 -7.69 9.65
C ALA A 963 -17.83 -6.91 10.89
N ARG A 964 -18.66 -5.96 11.36
CA ARG A 964 -18.53 -5.31 12.67
C ARG A 964 -19.66 -5.78 13.57
N HIS A 965 -19.37 -6.19 14.80
CA HIS A 965 -20.39 -6.49 15.81
C HIS A 965 -20.11 -5.67 17.06
N ILE A 966 -21.16 -5.09 17.65
CA ILE A 966 -21.09 -4.32 18.89
C ILE A 966 -21.99 -5.00 19.92
N TYR A 967 -21.38 -5.55 20.96
CA TYR A 967 -22.09 -6.31 21.98
C TYR A 967 -22.47 -5.42 23.16
N ARG A 968 -23.75 -5.39 23.52
CA ARG A 968 -24.27 -4.85 24.78
C ARG A 968 -24.41 -5.98 25.79
N ILE A 969 -23.85 -5.78 26.98
CA ILE A 969 -23.99 -6.69 28.12
C ILE A 969 -24.38 -5.85 29.34
N ALA A 970 -25.58 -6.08 29.87
CA ALA A 970 -26.03 -5.52 31.14
C ALA A 970 -25.81 -6.54 32.27
N LYS A 971 -25.68 -6.04 33.50
CA LYS A 971 -25.43 -6.81 34.73
C LYS A 971 -26.61 -7.66 35.19
#